data_AF-A0A6C2U212-F1
#
_entry.id   AF-A0A6C2U212-F1
#
_cell.length_a   1.000
_cell.length_b   1.000
_cell.length_c   1.000
_cell.angle_alpha   90.00
_cell.angle_beta   90.00
_cell.angle_gamma   90.00
#
_symmetry.space_group_name_H-M   'P 1'
#
loop_
_entity.id
_entity.type
_entity.pdbx_description
1 polymer ?
#
loop_
_entity_poly.entity_id
_entity_poly.type
_entity_poly.pdbx_seq_one_letter_code
_entity_poly.pdbx_strand_id
1 'polypeptide(L)'
;MVKRVWIMAAALISLASIAKAVEYQNTSTNATWSVIDDWEYWPVDGWVAATNLPGTNDNVRYIVDGKLRIETVSPSIGILEIGVISTNIAEVLMLNYSTELSVTGLYVANSAGERGYIGLWDAMLNLDGPTIIGKDGGNGRMVIGSKWSRADGDRASTPPDPAEAFVVGYSTNAVGVLNVNGTLSLVNNFLYVGYDGATGTVNQAGLDSFVKVTQLRLGHSGDGVATYNLTGGELRMSSQRGGYNPGPNAELHFADFGVFTQWGDQTTTISNLIADGVITWTNGQPMLTTDWELAWTNSAGNSALYADTDGSVNSGYTTVWASPIALPPPEDDEGLINFDSIQATVDVNINGGLDVDTNTNKVRNLSLTSLLFDSTLDQHDMYGGCKSQYSLDQVNYLIAAESAAKHNLRFRPWTRTDPQDYIIDAVVLWDQAAFMDGFDMQTVVFTSQSSFTLEVDGGFTTGTGYDVRMVVRDGASQYYVSETVAPDGTTIAVENPDSLQWATYDLTEGSSNFAFADGGIGTYGAHTFTDVQQVGFAFNHSYGTAKAADFSITKFVVKRVDTAVSNSSPAAVYADWLSAYPGVGSESELTDNPDGDALDNLAEYALNGNPDDDTDIGIAPVASTEAGWFYYVHAQRDDADERGLIYRVLNDTDLVSGTFVNTDAEVVGTNTSYGISGFETVTNRVPTDVLGEQFLKLEVESSF
;
A
#
# COMPACT_ATOMS: atom_id res chain seq x y z
N MET A 1 85.96 0.39 -21.66
CA MET A 1 84.91 1.24 -21.05
C MET A 1 83.79 0.34 -20.58
N VAL A 2 83.75 0.03 -19.29
CA VAL A 2 82.72 -0.81 -18.67
C VAL A 2 81.88 0.13 -17.80
N LYS A 3 80.63 0.34 -18.18
CA LYS A 3 79.69 1.19 -17.45
C LYS A 3 79.33 0.53 -16.13
N ARG A 4 79.54 1.28 -15.04
CA ARG A 4 79.02 1.00 -13.70
C ARG A 4 77.50 1.16 -13.72
N VAL A 5 76.76 0.15 -13.25
CA VAL A 5 75.35 0.29 -12.86
C VAL A 5 75.32 0.50 -11.35
N TRP A 6 74.80 1.65 -10.94
CA TRP A 6 74.41 1.91 -9.55
C TRP A 6 73.02 1.34 -9.34
N ILE A 7 72.89 0.39 -8.42
CA ILE A 7 71.59 -0.04 -7.88
C ILE A 7 71.20 1.00 -6.84
N MET A 8 70.23 1.87 -7.15
CA MET A 8 69.50 2.62 -6.14
C MET A 8 68.47 1.67 -5.53
N ALA A 9 68.67 1.39 -4.24
CA ALA A 9 67.67 0.77 -3.39
C ALA A 9 66.50 1.76 -3.22
N ALA A 10 65.49 1.65 -4.07
CA ALA A 10 64.15 2.12 -3.74
C ALA A 10 63.59 1.15 -2.71
N ALA A 11 63.12 1.68 -1.59
CA ALA A 11 62.51 0.93 -0.51
C ALA A 11 61.44 -0.03 -1.07
N LEU A 12 61.67 -1.33 -0.94
CA LEU A 12 60.60 -2.32 -0.88
C LEU A 12 59.79 -2.03 0.39
N ILE A 13 58.93 -1.01 0.34
CA ILE A 13 57.66 -1.10 1.06
C ILE A 13 56.92 -2.22 0.35
N SER A 14 56.65 -3.30 1.07
CA SER A 14 56.07 -4.52 0.50
C SER A 14 54.78 -4.18 -0.27
N LEU A 15 54.82 -4.29 -1.60
CA LEU A 15 53.60 -4.34 -2.43
C LEU A 15 52.61 -5.40 -1.92
N ALA A 16 53.10 -6.41 -1.19
CA ALA A 16 52.27 -7.42 -0.54
C ALA A 16 51.38 -6.91 0.62
N SER A 17 51.62 -5.72 1.19
CA SER A 17 50.80 -5.19 2.30
C SER A 17 49.75 -4.18 1.89
N ILE A 18 49.69 -3.78 0.60
CA ILE A 18 48.70 -2.83 0.07
C ILE A 18 47.73 -3.51 -0.91
N ALA A 19 48.09 -4.68 -1.45
CA ALA A 19 47.32 -5.39 -2.48
C ALA A 19 46.13 -6.23 -1.96
N LYS A 20 45.57 -5.93 -0.78
CA LYS A 20 44.47 -6.74 -0.19
C LYS A 20 43.29 -5.88 0.29
N ALA A 21 42.95 -4.84 -0.47
CA ALA A 21 41.96 -3.84 -0.06
C ALA A 21 40.62 -3.91 -0.79
N VAL A 22 40.48 -4.68 -1.87
CA VAL A 22 39.21 -4.77 -2.62
C VAL A 22 38.97 -6.21 -3.05
N GLU A 23 37.86 -6.79 -2.60
CA GLU A 23 37.34 -8.07 -3.08
C GLU A 23 36.17 -7.78 -4.03
N TYR A 24 36.27 -8.26 -5.27
CA TYR A 24 35.25 -8.10 -6.29
C TYR A 24 34.51 -9.42 -6.50
N GLN A 25 33.19 -9.38 -6.54
CA GLN A 25 32.35 -10.54 -6.84
C GLN A 25 31.28 -10.14 -7.88
N ASN A 26 31.17 -10.87 -8.98
CA ASN A 26 30.13 -10.69 -10.01
C ASN A 26 29.31 -11.97 -10.17
N THR A 27 27.99 -11.85 -10.35
CA THR A 27 27.12 -12.92 -10.83
C THR A 27 26.58 -12.54 -12.21
N SER A 28 26.85 -13.36 -13.23
CA SER A 28 25.98 -13.37 -14.41
C SER A 28 24.62 -13.97 -14.00
N THR A 29 23.62 -13.90 -14.89
CA THR A 29 22.21 -14.34 -14.78
C THR A 29 21.89 -15.69 -14.07
N ASN A 30 22.88 -16.45 -13.59
CA ASN A 30 22.76 -17.78 -12.95
C ASN A 30 23.26 -17.85 -11.48
N ALA A 31 23.06 -16.79 -10.67
CA ALA A 31 23.15 -16.84 -9.19
C ALA A 31 24.46 -17.39 -8.56
N THR A 32 25.59 -17.35 -9.28
CA THR A 32 26.90 -17.84 -8.80
C THR A 32 27.93 -16.72 -8.83
N TRP A 33 28.43 -16.33 -7.66
CA TRP A 33 29.43 -15.26 -7.52
C TRP A 33 30.79 -15.76 -8.01
N SER A 34 31.38 -15.07 -8.97
CA SER A 34 32.73 -15.29 -9.48
C SER A 34 33.62 -14.11 -9.09
N VAL A 35 34.82 -14.42 -8.59
CA VAL A 35 35.85 -13.42 -8.27
C VAL A 35 36.61 -13.08 -9.55
N ILE A 36 36.76 -11.78 -9.85
CA ILE A 36 37.59 -11.30 -10.96
C ILE A 36 38.77 -10.53 -10.37
N ASP A 37 39.99 -10.93 -10.74
CA ASP A 37 41.25 -10.40 -10.18
C ASP A 37 41.95 -9.36 -11.08
N ASP A 38 41.27 -8.83 -12.10
CA ASP A 38 41.86 -7.91 -13.08
C ASP A 38 41.79 -6.43 -12.63
N TRP A 39 42.78 -6.01 -11.83
CA TRP A 39 42.92 -4.61 -11.37
C TRP A 39 44.14 -3.94 -11.98
N GLU A 40 43.97 -2.72 -12.53
CA GLU A 40 45.09 -1.84 -12.88
C GLU A 40 45.25 -0.77 -11.79
N TYR A 41 46.34 -0.85 -11.01
CA TYR A 41 46.62 0.11 -9.95
C TYR A 41 47.19 1.41 -10.53
N TRP A 42 46.44 2.51 -10.40
CA TRP A 42 46.90 3.85 -10.78
C TRP A 42 47.36 4.63 -9.53
N PRO A 43 48.68 4.81 -9.32
CA PRO A 43 49.22 5.34 -8.06
C PRO A 43 49.02 6.84 -7.83
N VAL A 44 48.25 7.56 -8.66
CA VAL A 44 48.29 9.03 -8.64
C VAL A 44 47.54 9.64 -7.45
N ASP A 45 46.60 8.93 -6.79
CA ASP A 45 45.81 9.53 -5.70
C ASP A 45 45.29 8.55 -4.61
N GLY A 46 45.83 7.33 -4.55
CA GLY A 46 45.40 6.32 -3.57
C GLY A 46 44.04 5.67 -3.87
N TRP A 47 43.56 5.77 -5.12
CA TRP A 47 42.36 5.10 -5.62
C TRP A 47 42.71 3.82 -6.38
N VAL A 48 41.87 2.79 -6.27
CA VAL A 48 41.89 1.63 -7.17
C VAL A 48 40.91 1.90 -8.31
N ALA A 49 41.34 1.72 -9.57
CA ALA A 49 40.49 1.93 -10.74
C ALA A 49 39.98 0.59 -11.29
N ALA A 50 38.68 0.49 -11.55
CA ALA A 50 38.09 -0.58 -12.37
C ALA A 50 37.73 -0.02 -13.74
N THR A 51 38.40 -0.50 -14.80
CA THR A 51 38.27 0.01 -16.18
C THR A 51 37.48 -0.90 -17.11
N ASN A 52 37.17 -2.15 -16.70
CA ASN A 52 36.37 -3.11 -17.44
C ASN A 52 35.23 -3.62 -16.56
N LEU A 53 34.05 -3.00 -16.69
CA LEU A 53 32.83 -3.49 -16.05
C LEU A 53 32.23 -4.67 -16.83
N PRO A 54 31.51 -5.57 -16.14
CA PRO A 54 30.77 -6.64 -16.79
C PRO A 54 29.65 -6.12 -17.70
N GLY A 55 29.01 -7.02 -18.45
CA GLY A 55 28.06 -6.65 -19.51
C GLY A 55 26.82 -5.93 -18.98
N THR A 56 26.04 -5.33 -19.88
CA THR A 56 24.74 -4.73 -19.56
C THR A 56 23.87 -5.72 -18.78
N ASN A 57 23.32 -5.27 -17.64
CA ASN A 57 22.41 -6.02 -16.75
C ASN A 57 23.05 -7.09 -15.85
N ASP A 58 24.36 -7.16 -15.72
CA ASP A 58 25.01 -8.01 -14.72
C ASP A 58 24.85 -7.43 -13.30
N ASN A 59 24.79 -8.31 -12.28
CA ASN A 59 24.73 -7.93 -10.87
C ASN A 59 26.15 -7.86 -10.30
N VAL A 60 26.52 -6.69 -9.79
CA VAL A 60 27.89 -6.37 -9.38
C VAL A 60 27.95 -6.05 -7.89
N ARG A 61 28.84 -6.74 -7.16
CA ARG A 61 29.14 -6.44 -5.76
C ARG A 61 30.60 -5.99 -5.61
N TYR A 62 30.77 -4.79 -5.05
CA TYR A 62 32.06 -4.27 -4.63
C TYR A 62 32.18 -4.31 -3.11
N ILE A 63 33.21 -4.99 -2.61
CA ILE A 63 33.57 -4.97 -1.20
C ILE A 63 34.89 -4.23 -1.06
N VAL A 64 34.85 -3.03 -0.48
CA VAL A 64 35.98 -2.09 -0.49
C VAL A 64 36.46 -1.79 0.94
N ASP A 65 37.77 -1.83 1.18
CA ASP A 65 38.44 -1.29 2.37
C ASP A 65 39.28 -0.06 1.96
N GLY A 66 38.62 1.09 1.78
CA GLY A 66 39.24 2.34 1.35
C GLY A 66 38.51 3.05 0.21
N LYS A 67 39.26 3.52 -0.80
CA LYS A 67 38.76 4.36 -1.90
C LYS A 67 38.75 3.59 -3.23
N LEU A 68 37.57 3.42 -3.84
CA LEU A 68 37.37 2.77 -5.14
C LEU A 68 36.84 3.76 -6.17
N ARG A 69 37.55 3.90 -7.29
CA ARG A 69 37.13 4.72 -8.42
C ARG A 69 36.66 3.78 -9.52
N ILE A 70 35.44 3.96 -9.99
CA ILE A 70 34.89 3.20 -11.11
C ILE A 70 34.71 4.16 -12.27
N GLU A 71 35.40 3.88 -13.38
CA GLU A 71 35.22 4.63 -14.61
C GLU A 71 34.35 3.77 -15.53
N THR A 72 33.07 4.11 -15.65
CA THR A 72 32.10 3.28 -16.36
C THR A 72 31.89 3.76 -17.79
N VAL A 73 31.72 2.82 -18.72
CA VAL A 73 31.25 3.05 -20.10
C VAL A 73 29.95 2.32 -20.42
N SER A 74 29.42 1.52 -19.49
CA SER A 74 28.15 0.79 -19.66
C SER A 74 26.97 1.58 -19.07
N PRO A 75 25.88 1.80 -19.82
CA PRO A 75 24.74 2.61 -19.38
C PRO A 75 23.76 1.87 -18.42
N SER A 76 23.82 0.54 -18.34
CA SER A 76 22.91 -0.26 -17.48
C SER A 76 23.63 -1.33 -16.67
N ILE A 77 23.27 -1.43 -15.39
CA ILE A 77 23.72 -2.45 -14.43
C ILE A 77 22.46 -3.08 -13.83
N GLY A 78 22.50 -4.37 -13.49
CA GLY A 78 21.42 -5.00 -12.73
C GLY A 78 21.40 -4.49 -11.29
N ILE A 79 21.81 -5.33 -10.35
CA ILE A 79 22.01 -4.95 -8.95
C ILE A 79 23.43 -4.45 -8.75
N LEU A 80 23.58 -3.27 -8.15
CA LEU A 80 24.86 -2.74 -7.69
C LEU A 80 24.87 -2.74 -6.15
N GLU A 81 25.75 -3.54 -5.56
CA GLU A 81 25.96 -3.59 -4.11
C GLU A 81 27.35 -3.08 -3.77
N ILE A 82 27.42 -2.12 -2.84
CA ILE A 82 28.68 -1.58 -2.33
C ILE A 82 28.72 -1.82 -0.81
N GLY A 83 29.55 -2.79 -0.41
CA GLY A 83 29.77 -3.18 0.98
C GLY A 83 31.15 -2.80 1.51
N VAL A 84 31.31 -2.83 2.83
CA VAL A 84 32.57 -2.49 3.52
C VAL A 84 32.96 -3.62 4.47
N ILE A 85 34.21 -4.08 4.43
CA ILE A 85 34.69 -5.18 5.29
C ILE A 85 35.19 -4.75 6.68
N SER A 86 35.19 -3.46 6.99
CA SER A 86 35.74 -2.92 8.24
C SER A 86 35.04 -1.62 8.67
N THR A 87 35.35 -1.11 9.86
CA THR A 87 34.85 0.19 10.38
C THR A 87 35.38 1.41 9.59
N ASN A 88 36.12 1.20 8.50
CA ASN A 88 36.65 2.27 7.66
C ASN A 88 35.56 2.84 6.74
N ILE A 89 35.79 4.06 6.25
CA ILE A 89 34.93 4.70 5.26
C ILE A 89 35.23 4.09 3.90
N ALA A 90 34.24 3.44 3.26
CA ALA A 90 34.32 3.11 1.85
C ALA A 90 33.83 4.29 1.01
N GLU A 91 34.70 4.82 0.16
CA GLU A 91 34.36 5.87 -0.79
C GLU A 91 34.37 5.28 -2.19
N VAL A 92 33.22 5.23 -2.84
CA VAL A 92 33.09 4.83 -4.24
C VAL A 92 32.78 6.06 -5.07
N LEU A 93 33.72 6.45 -5.92
CA LEU A 93 33.52 7.51 -6.89
C LEU A 93 33.23 6.87 -8.24
N MET A 94 32.04 7.07 -8.78
CA MET A 94 31.72 6.65 -10.14
C MET A 94 31.84 7.84 -11.07
N LEU A 95 32.81 7.76 -11.97
CA LEU A 95 32.93 8.69 -13.09
C LEU A 95 32.24 8.02 -14.27
N ASN A 96 30.96 8.32 -14.43
CA ASN A 96 30.25 7.93 -15.64
C ASN A 96 30.47 9.04 -16.68
N TYR A 97 31.10 8.70 -17.80
CA TYR A 97 31.21 9.62 -18.94
C TYR A 97 29.95 9.60 -19.81
N SER A 98 29.04 8.64 -19.58
CA SER A 98 27.67 8.70 -20.09
C SER A 98 26.81 9.51 -19.11
N THR A 99 25.82 10.22 -19.65
CA THR A 99 24.94 11.10 -18.88
C THR A 99 23.95 10.36 -17.98
N GLU A 100 23.90 9.02 -18.05
CA GLU A 100 22.83 8.20 -17.46
C GLU A 100 23.38 6.87 -16.89
N LEU A 101 22.93 6.52 -15.68
CA LEU A 101 23.19 5.24 -15.02
C LEU A 101 21.84 4.64 -14.62
N SER A 102 21.48 3.50 -15.20
CA SER A 102 20.29 2.73 -14.78
C SER A 102 20.69 1.53 -13.93
N VAL A 103 20.05 1.38 -12.77
CA VAL A 103 20.22 0.24 -11.86
C VAL A 103 18.85 -0.35 -11.47
N THR A 104 18.75 -1.68 -11.48
CA THR A 104 17.54 -2.39 -11.00
C THR A 104 17.56 -2.65 -9.50
N GLY A 105 18.68 -2.39 -8.83
CA GLY A 105 18.76 -2.33 -7.37
C GLY A 105 20.08 -1.73 -6.90
N LEU A 106 20.03 -0.92 -5.83
CA LEU A 106 21.21 -0.25 -5.27
C LEU A 106 21.23 -0.37 -3.75
N TYR A 107 22.31 -0.94 -3.22
CA TYR A 107 22.49 -1.09 -1.77
C TYR A 107 23.77 -0.39 -1.32
N VAL A 108 23.64 0.57 -0.40
CA VAL A 108 24.76 1.36 0.13
C VAL A 108 24.72 1.36 1.65
N ALA A 109 25.77 0.84 2.29
CA ALA A 109 25.88 0.72 3.74
C ALA A 109 24.64 0.02 4.35
N ASN A 110 24.47 -1.26 4.02
CA ASN A 110 23.28 -2.02 4.37
C ASN A 110 23.37 -2.74 5.73
N SER A 111 24.48 -2.57 6.45
CA SER A 111 24.71 -3.18 7.77
C SER A 111 25.13 -2.14 8.83
N ALA A 112 24.88 -2.47 10.10
CA ALA A 112 25.18 -1.61 11.24
C ALA A 112 26.66 -1.19 11.30
N GLY A 113 26.92 0.11 11.40
CA GLY A 113 28.28 0.67 11.53
C GLY A 113 29.03 0.86 10.20
N GLU A 114 28.44 0.46 9.07
CA GLU A 114 29.01 0.74 7.74
C GLU A 114 28.87 2.21 7.36
N ARG A 115 29.87 2.71 6.61
CA ARG A 115 29.84 4.05 5.99
C ARG A 115 30.19 3.92 4.51
N GLY A 116 29.17 4.08 3.67
CA GLY A 116 29.30 4.01 2.21
C GLY A 116 29.03 5.36 1.59
N TYR A 117 29.90 5.79 0.68
CA TYR A 117 29.74 7.04 -0.07
C TYR A 117 29.71 6.74 -1.56
N ILE A 118 28.66 7.17 -2.26
CA ILE A 118 28.60 7.14 -3.72
C ILE A 118 28.49 8.56 -4.25
N GLY A 119 29.43 8.96 -5.11
CA GLY A 119 29.35 10.20 -5.87
C GLY A 119 29.15 9.91 -7.36
N LEU A 120 28.12 10.49 -7.96
CA LEU A 120 27.92 10.57 -9.41
C LEU A 120 28.13 12.02 -9.87
N TRP A 121 28.94 12.24 -10.89
CA TRP A 121 29.24 13.59 -11.43
C TRP A 121 28.40 13.87 -12.67
N ASP A 122 27.68 15.01 -12.69
CA ASP A 122 26.83 15.47 -13.80
C ASP A 122 26.01 14.33 -14.46
N ALA A 123 25.40 13.48 -13.62
CA ALA A 123 24.77 12.24 -14.05
C ALA A 123 23.27 12.21 -13.71
N MET A 124 22.53 11.45 -14.51
CA MET A 124 21.20 10.96 -14.22
C MET A 124 21.29 9.55 -13.61
N LEU A 125 20.55 9.29 -12.54
CA LEU A 125 20.37 7.95 -11.97
C LEU A 125 18.94 7.49 -12.17
N ASN A 126 18.74 6.34 -12.81
CA ASN A 126 17.44 5.67 -12.88
C ASN A 126 17.43 4.48 -11.90
N LEU A 127 16.43 4.47 -11.03
CA LEU A 127 16.17 3.39 -10.08
C LEU A 127 14.90 2.65 -10.49
N ASP A 128 15.07 1.48 -11.12
CA ASP A 128 13.95 0.65 -11.61
C ASP A 128 13.60 -0.50 -10.65
N GLY A 129 14.27 -0.59 -9.51
CA GLY A 129 13.93 -1.54 -8.45
C GLY A 129 14.44 -1.12 -7.07
N PRO A 130 14.45 -2.03 -6.09
CA PRO A 130 14.62 -1.66 -4.69
C PRO A 130 16.01 -1.07 -4.41
N THR A 131 16.01 0.14 -3.87
CA THR A 131 17.20 0.87 -3.45
C THR A 131 17.12 1.16 -1.96
N ILE A 132 18.14 0.72 -1.22
CA ILE A 132 18.23 0.91 0.24
C ILE A 132 19.57 1.57 0.57
N ILE A 133 19.50 2.69 1.28
CA ILE A 133 20.68 3.45 1.71
C ILE A 133 20.60 3.64 3.22
N GLY A 134 21.62 3.16 3.94
CA GLY A 134 21.75 3.32 5.40
C GLY A 134 20.87 2.39 6.24
N LYS A 135 20.77 1.11 5.87
CA LYS A 135 20.00 0.12 6.62
C LYS A 135 20.66 -0.20 7.98
N ASP A 136 19.87 -0.57 8.99
CA ASP A 136 20.33 -1.10 10.28
C ASP A 136 21.32 -0.22 11.07
N GLY A 137 21.25 1.11 10.89
CA GLY A 137 22.16 2.07 11.54
C GLY A 137 23.49 2.26 10.82
N GLY A 138 23.60 1.82 9.56
CA GLY A 138 24.65 2.24 8.65
C GLY A 138 24.43 3.68 8.15
N ASN A 139 25.52 4.42 7.94
CA ASN A 139 25.47 5.79 7.42
C ASN A 139 25.82 5.77 5.94
N GLY A 140 24.81 5.54 5.10
CA GLY A 140 24.94 5.65 3.65
C GLY A 140 24.82 7.11 3.19
N ARG A 141 25.75 7.56 2.36
CA ARG A 141 25.67 8.86 1.67
C ARG A 141 25.72 8.64 0.18
N MET A 142 24.84 9.33 -0.53
CA MET A 142 24.88 9.39 -1.98
C MET A 142 24.73 10.82 -2.45
N VAL A 143 25.52 11.21 -3.46
CA VAL A 143 25.48 12.54 -4.07
C VAL A 143 25.40 12.37 -5.58
N ILE A 144 24.37 12.92 -6.19
CA ILE A 144 24.16 12.93 -7.64
C ILE A 144 24.38 14.35 -8.15
N GLY A 145 25.17 14.50 -9.22
CA GLY A 145 25.39 15.80 -9.82
C GLY A 145 26.26 16.69 -8.95
N SER A 146 27.46 16.25 -8.57
CA SER A 146 28.46 17.10 -7.92
C SER A 146 29.63 17.37 -8.88
N LYS A 147 30.14 18.61 -8.90
CA LYS A 147 31.45 18.92 -9.48
C LYS A 147 32.47 18.98 -8.36
N TRP A 148 32.96 17.83 -7.91
CA TRP A 148 33.99 17.80 -6.87
C TRP A 148 35.34 18.21 -7.46
N SER A 149 35.57 19.51 -7.66
CA SER A 149 36.89 20.00 -7.98
C SER A 149 37.74 19.97 -6.70
N ARG A 150 38.76 19.11 -6.66
CA ARG A 150 39.74 19.05 -5.56
C ARG A 150 40.61 20.32 -5.48
N ALA A 151 40.38 21.31 -6.34
CA ALA A 151 41.25 22.48 -6.51
C ALA A 151 41.13 23.50 -5.37
N ASP A 152 40.03 23.51 -4.62
CA ASP A 152 39.87 24.42 -3.48
C ASP A 152 40.28 23.75 -2.18
N GLY A 153 41.60 23.57 -2.04
CA GLY A 153 42.18 23.43 -0.71
C GLY A 153 41.69 24.59 0.17
N ASP A 154 41.09 24.26 1.31
CA ASP A 154 40.87 25.15 2.45
C ASP A 154 39.53 25.94 2.54
N ARG A 155 38.47 25.63 1.75
CA ARG A 155 37.16 26.30 1.97
C ARG A 155 35.86 25.49 1.87
N ALA A 156 35.90 24.18 1.64
CA ALA A 156 34.75 23.34 2.01
C ALA A 156 34.76 23.12 3.53
N SER A 157 34.55 24.20 4.30
CA SER A 157 34.32 24.14 5.74
C SER A 157 33.05 23.31 5.96
N THR A 158 33.26 22.05 6.34
CA THR A 158 32.26 21.02 6.67
C THR A 158 31.21 20.79 5.56
N PRO A 159 31.17 19.61 4.91
CA PRO A 159 29.93 19.16 4.25
C PRO A 159 28.76 19.37 5.21
N PRO A 160 27.51 19.60 4.74
CA PRO A 160 26.36 19.66 5.63
C PRO A 160 26.48 18.54 6.67
N ASP A 161 26.58 18.92 7.94
CA ASP A 161 26.32 18.00 9.03
C ASP A 161 24.82 17.72 8.93
N PRO A 162 24.47 16.61 8.26
CA PRO A 162 24.62 15.33 8.91
C PRO A 162 25.35 14.29 8.05
N ALA A 163 25.94 13.32 8.75
CA ALA A 163 26.44 12.06 8.21
C ALA A 163 25.34 11.15 7.57
N GLU A 164 24.18 11.72 7.20
CA GLU A 164 22.91 11.03 6.90
C GLU A 164 22.13 11.75 5.77
N ALA A 165 22.77 11.96 4.60
CA ALA A 165 22.17 12.71 3.50
C ALA A 165 22.34 12.03 2.15
N PHE A 166 21.21 11.86 1.46
CA PHE A 166 21.13 11.64 0.02
C PHE A 166 20.92 13.01 -0.65
N VAL A 167 21.77 13.38 -1.61
CA VAL A 167 21.71 14.69 -2.25
C VAL A 167 21.59 14.56 -3.77
N VAL A 168 20.61 15.25 -4.34
CA VAL A 168 20.39 15.39 -5.79
C VAL A 168 20.68 16.84 -6.19
N GLY A 169 21.78 17.05 -6.92
CA GLY A 169 22.35 18.36 -7.21
C GLY A 169 23.08 18.93 -5.98
N TYR A 170 24.41 18.85 -5.97
CA TYR A 170 25.23 19.33 -4.84
C TYR A 170 26.28 20.33 -5.31
N SER A 171 26.26 21.53 -4.70
CA SER A 171 27.10 22.71 -4.98
C SER A 171 26.71 23.55 -6.19
N THR A 172 27.13 24.80 -6.18
CA THR A 172 26.73 25.81 -7.16
C THR A 172 27.02 25.37 -8.60
N ASN A 173 26.02 25.50 -9.48
CA ASN A 173 26.04 25.09 -10.90
C ASN A 173 26.12 23.57 -11.17
N ALA A 174 26.00 22.73 -10.15
CA ALA A 174 25.92 21.30 -10.36
C ALA A 174 24.47 20.90 -10.66
N VAL A 175 24.28 19.94 -11.59
CA VAL A 175 22.96 19.45 -12.00
C VAL A 175 22.87 17.97 -11.66
N GLY A 176 21.89 17.60 -10.83
CA GLY A 176 21.59 16.21 -10.51
C GLY A 176 20.16 15.87 -10.87
N VAL A 177 19.97 14.71 -11.51
CA VAL A 177 18.64 14.17 -11.82
C VAL A 177 18.53 12.76 -11.25
N LEU A 178 17.46 12.50 -10.50
CA LEU A 178 17.11 11.19 -9.98
C LEU A 178 15.75 10.79 -10.53
N ASN A 179 15.66 9.67 -11.24
CA ASN A 179 14.40 9.06 -11.64
C ASN A 179 14.13 7.82 -10.77
N VAL A 180 12.96 7.75 -10.17
CA VAL A 180 12.54 6.63 -9.31
C VAL A 180 11.26 6.03 -9.86
N ASN A 181 11.38 4.83 -10.44
CA ASN A 181 10.25 4.03 -10.90
C ASN A 181 9.91 2.88 -9.93
N GLY A 182 10.87 2.50 -9.08
CA GLY A 182 10.72 1.47 -8.07
C GLY A 182 10.65 2.01 -6.64
N THR A 183 11.27 1.29 -5.69
CA THR A 183 11.31 1.67 -4.28
C THR A 183 12.65 2.32 -3.91
N LEU A 184 12.62 3.50 -3.29
CA LEU A 184 13.77 4.14 -2.65
C LEU A 184 13.49 4.30 -1.14
N SER A 185 14.24 3.60 -0.30
CA SER A 185 14.10 3.70 1.16
C SER A 185 15.36 4.30 1.79
N LEU A 186 15.23 5.54 2.28
CA LEU A 186 16.24 6.28 3.02
C LEU A 186 15.93 6.18 4.52
N VAL A 187 16.38 5.09 5.14
CA VAL A 187 16.15 4.82 6.57
C VAL A 187 16.98 5.77 7.42
N ASN A 188 16.35 6.58 8.29
CA ASN A 188 17.03 7.60 9.11
C ASN A 188 17.90 8.59 8.29
N ASN A 189 17.54 8.82 7.02
CA ASN A 189 18.30 9.67 6.13
C ASN A 189 17.45 10.80 5.56
N PHE A 190 18.11 11.91 5.23
CA PHE A 190 17.51 13.06 4.58
C PHE A 190 17.69 13.00 3.07
N LEU A 191 16.65 13.40 2.33
CA LEU A 191 16.74 13.67 0.90
C LEU A 191 16.85 15.19 0.70
N TYR A 192 17.98 15.62 0.16
CA TYR A 192 18.20 16.99 -0.29
C TYR A 192 18.11 17.05 -1.81
N VAL A 193 17.38 18.02 -2.32
CA VAL A 193 17.28 18.31 -3.76
C VAL A 193 17.71 19.76 -3.96
N GLY A 194 18.67 20.03 -4.84
CA GLY A 194 19.17 21.39 -5.12
C GLY A 194 19.92 22.01 -3.92
N TYR A 195 21.02 21.38 -3.50
CA TYR A 195 21.82 21.81 -2.35
C TYR A 195 22.90 22.85 -2.73
N ASP A 196 22.97 23.96 -1.99
CA ASP A 196 24.02 25.01 -2.08
C ASP A 196 24.14 25.68 -3.46
N GLY A 197 23.00 26.14 -3.99
CA GLY A 197 22.94 26.78 -5.31
C GLY A 197 22.95 25.80 -6.50
N ALA A 198 22.81 24.49 -6.25
CA ALA A 198 22.70 23.47 -7.29
C ALA A 198 21.29 23.41 -7.91
N THR A 199 21.19 22.78 -9.08
CA THR A 199 19.92 22.34 -9.68
C THR A 199 19.73 20.85 -9.39
N GLY A 200 18.73 20.50 -8.60
CA GLY A 200 18.33 19.13 -8.34
C GLY A 200 16.93 18.84 -8.87
N THR A 201 16.75 17.70 -9.51
CA THR A 201 15.44 17.23 -9.96
C THR A 201 15.24 15.78 -9.56
N VAL A 202 14.13 15.49 -8.88
CA VAL A 202 13.66 14.12 -8.61
C VAL A 202 12.39 13.90 -9.41
N ASN A 203 12.34 12.85 -10.22
CA ASN A 203 11.15 12.40 -10.93
C ASN A 203 10.74 11.05 -10.35
N GLN A 204 9.66 11.03 -9.57
CA GLN A 204 9.05 9.81 -9.08
C GLN A 204 7.84 9.50 -9.96
N ALA A 205 7.91 8.36 -10.65
CA ALA A 205 6.90 7.91 -11.61
C ALA A 205 6.63 6.42 -11.40
N GLY A 206 5.54 5.91 -11.99
CA GLY A 206 5.11 4.52 -11.79
C GLY A 206 4.15 4.39 -10.61
N LEU A 207 3.08 3.63 -10.83
CA LEU A 207 1.97 3.46 -9.87
C LEU A 207 2.45 2.86 -8.54
N ASP A 208 3.42 1.94 -8.61
CA ASP A 208 3.95 1.23 -7.43
C ASP A 208 5.26 1.84 -6.89
N SER A 209 5.67 3.00 -7.38
CA SER A 209 6.89 3.64 -6.88
C SER A 209 6.71 4.07 -5.42
N PHE A 210 7.75 3.87 -4.61
CA PHE A 210 7.68 4.16 -3.18
C PHE A 210 8.97 4.81 -2.70
N VAL A 211 8.90 6.08 -2.32
CA VAL A 211 10.04 6.82 -1.78
C VAL A 211 9.79 7.09 -0.31
N LYS A 212 10.58 6.46 0.58
CA LYS A 212 10.50 6.70 2.02
C LYS A 212 11.72 7.49 2.50
N VAL A 213 11.48 8.63 3.14
CA VAL A 213 12.54 9.49 3.68
C VAL A 213 12.23 9.91 5.11
N THR A 214 13.27 10.25 5.88
CA THR A 214 13.06 10.83 7.22
C THR A 214 12.69 12.30 7.10
N GLN A 215 13.39 13.03 6.23
CA GLN A 215 13.11 14.43 5.91
C GLN A 215 13.36 14.68 4.42
N LEU A 216 12.48 15.43 3.78
CA LEU A 216 12.71 16.02 2.47
C LEU A 216 13.11 17.49 2.64
N ARG A 217 14.14 17.91 1.92
CA ARG A 217 14.56 19.32 1.81
C ARG A 217 14.73 19.69 0.35
N LEU A 218 13.82 20.52 -0.14
CA LEU A 218 13.91 21.09 -1.48
C LEU A 218 14.58 22.45 -1.38
N GLY A 219 15.79 22.56 -1.91
CA GLY A 219 16.63 23.72 -1.77
C GLY A 219 17.39 23.72 -0.44
N HIS A 220 18.62 24.22 -0.46
CA HIS A 220 19.36 24.57 0.73
C HIS A 220 20.35 25.67 0.41
N SER A 221 20.30 26.79 1.15
CA SER A 221 21.20 27.96 1.06
C SER A 221 21.61 28.39 -0.38
N GLY A 222 21.09 29.51 -0.86
CA GLY A 222 21.44 30.07 -2.17
C GLY A 222 20.36 29.88 -3.23
N ASP A 223 20.64 30.35 -4.44
CA ASP A 223 19.66 30.51 -5.53
C ASP A 223 19.49 29.26 -6.41
N GLY A 224 19.73 28.07 -5.84
CA GLY A 224 19.59 26.80 -6.56
C GLY A 224 18.13 26.50 -6.91
N VAL A 225 17.91 25.58 -7.85
CA VAL A 225 16.57 25.11 -8.25
C VAL A 225 16.38 23.71 -7.71
N ALA A 226 15.26 23.45 -7.03
CA ALA A 226 14.99 22.15 -6.43
C ALA A 226 13.58 21.69 -6.79
N THR A 227 13.49 20.71 -7.69
CA THR A 227 12.20 20.22 -8.19
C THR A 227 12.00 18.76 -7.80
N TYR A 228 10.84 18.45 -7.23
CA TYR A 228 10.37 17.08 -7.02
C TYR A 228 9.06 16.89 -7.79
N ASN A 229 9.10 16.10 -8.86
CA ASN A 229 7.95 15.72 -9.65
C ASN A 229 7.42 14.39 -9.14
N LEU A 230 6.26 14.41 -8.48
CA LEU A 230 5.56 13.26 -7.96
C LEU A 230 4.39 12.95 -8.88
N THR A 231 4.66 12.18 -9.95
CA THR A 231 3.68 11.85 -11.00
C THR A 231 3.10 10.43 -10.84
N GLY A 232 3.55 9.68 -9.85
CA GLY A 232 3.04 8.35 -9.52
C GLY A 232 3.57 7.85 -8.19
N GLY A 233 2.89 6.84 -7.62
CA GLY A 233 3.29 6.18 -6.38
C GLY A 233 3.25 7.08 -5.14
N GLU A 234 3.96 6.68 -4.09
CA GLU A 234 3.91 7.36 -2.79
C GLU A 234 5.28 7.91 -2.36
N LEU A 235 5.32 9.19 -1.98
CA LEU A 235 6.40 9.81 -1.23
C LEU A 235 6.00 9.87 0.26
N ARG A 236 6.67 9.08 1.10
CA ARG A 236 6.41 8.98 2.54
C ARG A 236 7.49 9.63 3.39
N MET A 237 7.10 10.58 4.24
CA MET A 237 7.95 11.22 5.24
C MET A 237 7.65 10.68 6.65
N SER A 238 8.62 10.01 7.27
CA SER A 238 8.41 9.29 8.53
C SER A 238 8.63 10.11 9.80
N SER A 239 9.00 11.40 9.72
CA SER A 239 9.26 12.21 10.92
C SER A 239 8.23 13.32 11.12
N GLN A 240 7.69 13.41 12.34
CA GLN A 240 6.81 14.51 12.76
C GLN A 240 7.53 15.87 12.78
N ARG A 241 8.85 15.85 12.96
CA ARG A 241 9.73 17.04 13.07
C ARG A 241 10.48 17.36 11.79
N GLY A 242 10.18 16.66 10.69
CA GLY A 242 10.75 16.93 9.39
C GLY A 242 10.23 18.27 8.88
N GLY A 243 10.81 19.37 9.36
CA GLY A 243 10.47 20.70 8.89
C GLY A 243 10.73 20.76 7.41
N TYR A 244 9.66 20.90 6.63
CA TYR A 244 9.79 21.26 5.23
C TYR A 244 10.33 22.70 5.21
N ASN A 245 11.57 22.86 4.75
CA ASN A 245 12.23 24.16 4.70
C ASN A 245 12.64 24.42 3.24
N PRO A 246 11.70 24.89 2.42
CA PRO A 246 11.95 25.09 1.01
C PRO A 246 12.92 26.25 0.82
N GLY A 247 13.87 26.08 -0.08
CA GLY A 247 14.59 27.20 -0.67
C GLY A 247 13.68 28.08 -1.53
N PRO A 248 14.14 29.27 -1.94
CA PRO A 248 13.33 30.24 -2.69
C PRO A 248 12.86 29.76 -4.07
N ASN A 249 13.47 28.72 -4.64
CA ASN A 249 13.08 28.11 -5.93
C ASN A 249 12.77 26.61 -5.78
N ALA A 250 12.19 26.23 -4.64
CA ALA A 250 11.75 24.87 -4.40
C ALA A 250 10.36 24.63 -5.01
N GLU A 251 10.19 23.49 -5.67
CA GLU A 251 8.93 23.08 -6.29
C GLU A 251 8.65 21.60 -5.97
N LEU A 252 7.48 21.32 -5.41
CA LEU A 252 6.91 19.98 -5.28
C LEU A 252 5.67 19.91 -6.16
N HIS A 253 5.77 19.17 -7.25
CA HIS A 253 4.73 19.07 -8.27
C HIS A 253 4.00 17.74 -8.17
N PHE A 254 2.68 17.77 -7.97
CA PHE A 254 1.81 16.60 -8.00
C PHE A 254 1.18 16.46 -9.38
N ALA A 255 1.27 15.25 -9.95
CA ALA A 255 0.50 14.91 -11.13
C ALA A 255 0.04 13.46 -11.12
N ASP A 256 -0.95 13.17 -11.97
CA ASP A 256 -1.47 11.83 -12.22
C ASP A 256 -1.73 11.05 -10.92
N PHE A 257 -0.93 10.04 -10.59
CA PHE A 257 -1.14 9.14 -9.44
C PHE A 257 -0.23 9.41 -8.23
N GLY A 258 0.34 10.60 -8.13
CA GLY A 258 1.21 10.97 -7.02
C GLY A 258 0.50 11.12 -5.67
N VAL A 259 1.01 10.45 -4.62
CA VAL A 259 0.54 10.55 -3.23
C VAL A 259 1.68 10.98 -2.30
N PHE A 260 1.44 11.99 -1.47
CA PHE A 260 2.38 12.41 -0.42
C PHE A 260 1.82 12.11 0.96
N THR A 261 2.60 11.44 1.81
CA THR A 261 2.22 11.15 3.20
C THR A 261 3.25 11.67 4.18
N GLN A 262 2.81 12.31 5.26
CA GLN A 262 3.69 12.79 6.33
C GLN A 262 3.08 12.56 7.71
N TRP A 263 3.89 12.04 8.64
CA TRP A 263 3.42 11.73 10.00
C TRP A 263 2.88 12.95 10.76
N GLY A 264 1.72 12.75 11.41
CA GLY A 264 1.00 13.76 12.20
C GLY A 264 0.17 14.73 11.35
N ASP A 265 -0.51 15.66 12.02
CA ASP A 265 -1.26 16.74 11.37
C ASP A 265 -0.29 17.78 10.76
N GLN A 266 -0.35 17.90 9.43
CA GLN A 266 0.47 18.81 8.63
C GLN A 266 -0.34 19.94 7.97
N THR A 267 -1.58 20.17 8.41
CA THR A 267 -2.51 21.19 7.88
C THR A 267 -1.84 22.54 7.65
N THR A 268 -1.19 23.07 8.69
CA THR A 268 -0.55 24.38 8.64
C THR A 268 0.66 24.39 7.71
N THR A 269 1.46 23.33 7.73
CA THR A 269 2.63 23.19 6.87
C THR A 269 2.22 23.20 5.39
N ILE A 270 1.30 22.31 4.99
CA ILE A 270 0.86 22.18 3.60
C ILE A 270 0.22 23.48 3.10
N SER A 271 -0.65 24.10 3.91
CA SER A 271 -1.29 25.37 3.55
C SER A 271 -0.28 26.47 3.24
N ASN A 272 0.79 26.58 4.05
CA ASN A 272 1.84 27.57 3.82
C ASN A 272 2.63 27.27 2.53
N LEU A 273 2.94 26.00 2.25
CA LEU A 273 3.67 25.62 1.04
C LEU A 273 2.88 25.90 -0.25
N ILE A 274 1.57 25.74 -0.21
CA ILE A 274 0.69 26.10 -1.32
C ILE A 274 0.64 27.63 -1.47
N ALA A 275 0.49 28.36 -0.36
CA ALA A 275 0.48 29.83 -0.37
C ALA A 275 1.79 30.44 -0.88
N ASP A 276 2.92 29.82 -0.57
CA ASP A 276 4.25 30.21 -1.04
C ASP A 276 4.53 29.76 -2.49
N GLY A 277 3.61 29.02 -3.12
CA GLY A 277 3.74 28.53 -4.50
C GLY A 277 4.71 27.36 -4.66
N VAL A 278 5.15 26.76 -3.56
CA VAL A 278 6.08 25.62 -3.57
C VAL A 278 5.37 24.35 -4.03
N ILE A 279 4.12 24.14 -3.59
CA ILE A 279 3.30 23.02 -4.05
C ILE A 279 2.49 23.46 -5.26
N THR A 280 2.61 22.71 -6.36
CA THR A 280 1.80 22.85 -7.56
C THR A 280 1.21 21.50 -7.96
N TRP A 281 0.11 21.52 -8.71
CA TRP A 281 -0.52 20.28 -9.16
C TRP A 281 -1.22 20.45 -10.51
N THR A 282 -1.17 19.38 -11.31
CA THR A 282 -1.88 19.27 -12.59
C THR A 282 -2.39 17.86 -12.77
N ASN A 283 -3.56 17.72 -13.39
CA ASN A 283 -4.25 16.44 -13.44
C ASN A 283 -4.42 15.88 -12.01
N GLY A 284 -4.69 14.59 -11.90
CA GLY A 284 -4.81 13.91 -10.63
C GLY A 284 -5.36 12.51 -10.82
N GLN A 285 -5.48 11.78 -9.73
CA GLN A 285 -6.04 10.44 -9.68
C GLN A 285 -7.51 10.50 -9.25
N PRO A 286 -8.27 9.40 -9.38
CA PRO A 286 -9.57 9.28 -8.71
C PRO A 286 -9.46 9.63 -7.22
N MET A 287 -10.56 10.12 -6.65
CA MET A 287 -10.66 10.43 -5.23
C MET A 287 -10.24 9.23 -4.36
N LEU A 288 -9.32 9.45 -3.41
CA LEU A 288 -8.89 8.41 -2.47
C LEU A 288 -9.90 8.21 -1.33
N THR A 289 -10.63 9.26 -0.95
CA THR A 289 -11.65 9.25 0.09
C THR A 289 -12.68 10.34 -0.18
N THR A 290 -13.90 10.18 0.37
CA THR A 290 -14.91 11.23 0.40
C THR A 290 -14.79 12.16 1.60
N ASP A 291 -13.95 11.78 2.56
CA ASP A 291 -13.78 12.46 3.85
C ASP A 291 -12.37 13.08 3.87
N TRP A 292 -12.26 14.34 3.46
CA TRP A 292 -11.03 15.12 3.52
C TRP A 292 -11.27 16.42 4.29
N GLU A 293 -10.29 16.93 5.02
CA GLU A 293 -10.46 18.17 5.80
C GLU A 293 -10.13 19.42 4.97
N LEU A 294 -9.23 19.30 4.00
CA LEU A 294 -8.72 20.44 3.24
C LEU A 294 -8.70 20.16 1.75
N ALA A 295 -9.00 21.20 0.97
CA ALA A 295 -8.88 21.16 -0.48
C ALA A 295 -8.45 22.52 -1.05
N TRP A 296 -7.68 22.49 -2.13
CA TRP A 296 -7.25 23.67 -2.89
C TRP A 296 -7.45 23.43 -4.38
N THR A 297 -8.04 24.38 -5.09
CA THR A 297 -8.22 24.31 -6.54
C THR A 297 -7.05 24.97 -7.26
N ASN A 298 -6.53 24.35 -8.32
CA ASN A 298 -5.44 24.95 -9.10
C ASN A 298 -5.93 26.20 -9.85
N SER A 299 -5.00 26.98 -10.37
CA SER A 299 -5.32 28.21 -11.12
C SER A 299 -6.14 27.95 -12.40
N ALA A 300 -6.07 26.75 -12.96
CA ALA A 300 -6.84 26.34 -14.13
C ALA A 300 -8.29 25.93 -13.81
N GLY A 301 -8.63 25.69 -12.53
CA GLY A 301 -9.97 25.27 -12.11
C GLY A 301 -10.35 23.84 -12.47
N ASN A 302 -9.41 23.03 -12.97
CA ASN A 302 -9.67 21.68 -13.50
C ASN A 302 -9.17 20.55 -12.59
N SER A 303 -8.39 20.85 -11.55
CA SER A 303 -8.02 19.87 -10.53
C SER A 303 -7.91 20.51 -9.14
N ALA A 304 -8.11 19.67 -8.13
CA ALA A 304 -7.97 20.03 -6.74
C ALA A 304 -6.93 19.14 -6.05
N LEU A 305 -6.17 19.75 -5.15
CA LEU A 305 -5.32 19.06 -4.20
C LEU A 305 -6.11 18.85 -2.92
N TYR A 306 -6.19 17.62 -2.44
CA TYR A 306 -6.91 17.24 -1.22
C TYR A 306 -5.90 16.84 -0.15
N ALA A 307 -6.23 17.11 1.11
CA ALA A 307 -5.50 16.58 2.25
C ALA A 307 -6.46 15.97 3.28
N ASP A 308 -6.21 14.71 3.59
CA ASP A 308 -6.75 13.99 4.74
C ASP A 308 -5.72 14.07 5.88
N THR A 309 -6.15 14.52 7.04
CA THR A 309 -5.33 14.83 8.22
C THR A 309 -5.80 14.08 9.46
N ASP A 310 -7.00 13.50 9.44
CA ASP A 310 -7.53 12.69 10.54
C ASP A 310 -7.06 11.23 10.48
N GLY A 311 -6.50 10.83 9.33
CA GLY A 311 -5.90 9.53 9.11
C GLY A 311 -6.89 8.48 8.61
N SER A 312 -8.04 8.89 8.08
CA SER A 312 -9.02 8.03 7.42
C SER A 312 -8.44 7.28 6.22
N VAL A 313 -7.53 7.90 5.46
CA VAL A 313 -6.77 7.26 4.37
C VAL A 313 -5.53 6.54 4.90
N ASN A 314 -4.79 7.17 5.81
CA ASN A 314 -3.57 6.59 6.38
C ASN A 314 -3.39 6.97 7.85
N SER A 315 -3.72 6.04 8.74
CA SER A 315 -3.76 6.28 10.19
C SER A 315 -2.47 6.88 10.73
N GLY A 316 -2.56 8.11 11.27
CA GLY A 316 -1.46 8.85 11.86
C GLY A 316 -0.60 9.64 10.87
N TYR A 317 -0.98 9.69 9.58
CA TYR A 317 -0.35 10.50 8.56
C TYR A 317 -1.35 11.52 7.99
N THR A 318 -0.86 12.70 7.66
CA THR A 318 -1.52 13.55 6.67
C THR A 318 -1.23 12.99 5.28
N THR A 319 -2.27 12.69 4.51
CA THR A 319 -2.21 12.19 3.13
C THR A 319 -2.67 13.26 2.16
N VAL A 320 -1.87 13.55 1.15
CA VAL A 320 -2.12 14.61 0.16
C VAL A 320 -2.07 14.02 -1.25
N TRP A 321 -3.10 14.29 -2.06
CA TRP A 321 -3.18 13.84 -3.44
C TRP A 321 -3.90 14.89 -4.32
N ALA A 322 -3.63 14.87 -5.62
CA ALA A 322 -4.38 15.66 -6.59
C ALA A 322 -5.49 14.80 -7.22
N SER A 323 -6.66 15.39 -7.47
CA SER A 323 -7.75 14.73 -8.21
C SER A 323 -8.38 15.69 -9.22
N PRO A 324 -8.81 15.22 -10.41
CA PRO A 324 -9.56 16.05 -11.35
C PRO A 324 -10.84 16.54 -10.69
N ILE A 325 -11.14 17.83 -10.85
CA ILE A 325 -12.48 18.32 -10.55
C ILE A 325 -13.30 17.92 -11.77
N ALA A 326 -14.29 17.04 -11.57
CA ALA A 326 -15.28 16.80 -12.61
C ALA A 326 -15.90 18.17 -12.93
N LEU A 327 -15.49 18.77 -14.05
CA LEU A 327 -16.17 19.95 -14.56
C LEU A 327 -17.61 19.49 -14.78
N PRO A 328 -18.62 20.20 -14.22
CA PRO A 328 -19.99 19.90 -14.60
C PRO A 328 -20.04 19.88 -16.13
N PRO A 329 -20.78 18.94 -16.75
CA PRO A 329 -20.92 18.92 -18.20
C PRO A 329 -21.26 20.35 -18.66
N PRO A 330 -20.63 20.84 -19.75
CA PRO A 330 -20.91 22.19 -20.23
C PRO A 330 -22.42 22.33 -20.30
N GLU A 331 -22.99 23.28 -19.55
CA GLU A 331 -24.44 23.46 -19.46
C GLU A 331 -24.99 23.51 -20.89
N ASP A 332 -25.62 22.42 -21.33
CA ASP A 332 -26.46 22.44 -22.51
C ASP A 332 -27.58 23.43 -22.16
N ASP A 333 -27.52 24.63 -22.75
CA ASP A 333 -28.48 25.74 -22.64
C ASP A 333 -29.73 25.33 -21.86
N GLU A 334 -29.70 25.45 -20.51
CA GLU A 334 -30.89 25.21 -19.73
C GLU A 334 -31.90 26.27 -20.16
N GLY A 335 -32.89 25.83 -20.93
CA GLY A 335 -33.97 26.67 -21.38
C GLY A 335 -34.60 27.31 -20.16
N LEU A 336 -34.36 28.61 -19.97
CA LEU A 336 -35.02 29.43 -18.98
C LEU A 336 -36.54 29.25 -19.15
N ILE A 337 -37.15 28.40 -18.33
CA ILE A 337 -38.59 28.39 -18.15
C ILE A 337 -38.90 29.63 -17.33
N ASN A 338 -39.27 30.69 -18.04
CA ASN A 338 -39.75 31.93 -17.46
C ASN A 338 -41.08 31.65 -16.74
N PHE A 339 -41.07 31.67 -15.39
CA PHE A 339 -42.26 31.52 -14.55
C PHE A 339 -43.08 32.81 -14.39
N ASP A 340 -42.90 33.80 -15.27
CA ASP A 340 -43.82 34.93 -15.40
C ASP A 340 -45.17 34.46 -15.99
N SER A 341 -46.04 33.80 -15.21
CA SER A 341 -47.51 33.99 -15.25
C SER A 341 -48.40 32.89 -14.62
N ILE A 342 -47.88 31.83 -13.99
CA ILE A 342 -48.76 30.78 -13.45
C ILE A 342 -48.82 30.82 -11.92
N GLN A 343 -49.95 31.31 -11.39
CA GLN A 343 -50.36 31.03 -10.00
C GLN A 343 -50.74 29.56 -9.89
N ALA A 344 -49.78 28.70 -9.55
CA ALA A 344 -50.06 27.34 -9.10
C ALA A 344 -49.88 27.30 -7.57
N THR A 345 -50.99 27.08 -6.85
CA THR A 345 -50.97 26.77 -5.42
C THR A 345 -50.51 25.33 -5.28
N VAL A 346 -49.29 25.11 -4.78
CA VAL A 346 -48.81 23.78 -4.41
C VAL A 346 -49.00 23.63 -2.90
N ASP A 347 -49.90 22.74 -2.49
CA ASP A 347 -50.03 22.32 -1.09
C ASP A 347 -48.82 21.44 -0.73
N VAL A 348 -47.80 22.02 -0.08
CA VAL A 348 -46.70 21.26 0.50
C VAL A 348 -47.06 20.93 1.94
N ASN A 349 -47.38 19.67 2.21
CA ASN A 349 -47.68 19.18 3.56
C ASN A 349 -46.36 18.83 4.28
N ILE A 350 -45.88 19.72 5.14
CA ILE A 350 -44.66 19.50 5.95
C ILE A 350 -45.10 19.09 7.37
N ASN A 351 -44.97 17.80 7.68
CA ASN A 351 -45.16 17.29 9.03
C ASN A 351 -43.86 17.48 9.84
N GLY A 352 -43.68 18.68 10.37
CA GLY A 352 -42.57 19.05 11.26
C GLY A 352 -42.44 20.57 11.27
N GLY A 353 -42.58 21.20 12.44
CA GLY A 353 -42.70 22.65 12.57
C GLY A 353 -41.57 23.42 11.87
N LEU A 354 -41.96 24.23 10.88
CA LEU A 354 -41.09 25.19 10.21
C LEU A 354 -41.12 26.51 10.99
N ASP A 355 -40.02 26.86 11.64
CA ASP A 355 -39.85 28.20 12.20
C ASP A 355 -39.31 29.13 11.10
N VAL A 356 -40.10 30.14 10.72
CA VAL A 356 -39.78 31.09 9.65
C VAL A 356 -39.45 32.43 10.31
N ASP A 357 -38.17 32.79 10.34
CA ASP A 357 -37.76 34.15 10.68
C ASP A 357 -38.23 35.11 9.57
N THR A 358 -39.10 36.05 9.94
CA THR A 358 -39.83 36.93 9.02
C THR A 358 -39.02 38.12 8.52
N ASN A 359 -37.73 38.24 8.87
CA ASN A 359 -36.95 39.46 8.58
C ASN A 359 -35.94 39.36 7.44
N THR A 360 -35.71 38.18 6.84
CA THR A 360 -34.83 38.06 5.67
C THR A 360 -35.36 37.04 4.68
N ASN A 361 -36.05 37.51 3.64
CA ASN A 361 -36.44 36.70 2.46
C ASN A 361 -35.22 36.18 1.68
N LYS A 362 -34.50 35.20 2.24
CA LYS A 362 -33.51 34.38 1.53
C LYS A 362 -33.49 32.98 2.14
N VAL A 363 -34.04 32.01 1.42
CA VAL A 363 -33.74 30.59 1.64
C VAL A 363 -32.48 30.30 0.83
N ARG A 364 -31.38 29.93 1.50
CA ARG A 364 -30.20 29.33 0.86
C ARG A 364 -30.15 27.87 1.28
N ASN A 365 -30.05 27.00 0.29
CA ASN A 365 -29.69 25.58 0.33
C ASN A 365 -29.63 24.94 1.73
N LEU A 366 -30.70 24.21 2.05
CA LEU A 366 -30.66 23.18 3.09
C LEU A 366 -29.76 22.03 2.58
N SER A 367 -28.59 21.87 3.20
CA SER A 367 -27.91 20.58 3.27
C SER A 367 -28.06 20.09 4.72
N LEU A 368 -28.76 18.98 4.91
CA LEU A 368 -28.95 18.34 6.20
C LEU A 368 -27.79 17.37 6.44
N THR A 369 -26.72 17.85 7.07
CA THR A 369 -25.71 17.01 7.70
C THR A 369 -25.40 17.57 9.09
N SER A 370 -25.62 16.73 10.11
CA SER A 370 -25.39 16.94 11.55
C SER A 370 -26.53 17.57 12.38
N LEU A 371 -27.00 16.75 13.32
CA LEU A 371 -27.93 17.08 14.41
C LEU A 371 -27.07 17.09 15.69
N LEU A 372 -26.76 18.28 16.20
CA LEU A 372 -26.00 18.48 17.44
C LEU A 372 -26.97 18.55 18.63
N PHE A 373 -26.80 17.70 19.64
CA PHE A 373 -27.46 17.84 20.93
C PHE A 373 -26.70 18.87 21.79
N ASP A 374 -27.41 19.94 22.14
CA ASP A 374 -27.05 20.95 23.14
C ASP A 374 -27.07 20.33 24.56
N SER A 375 -26.00 20.52 25.32
CA SER A 375 -25.94 20.19 26.75
C SER A 375 -25.75 21.45 27.58
N THR A 376 -26.85 22.15 27.83
CA THR A 376 -26.93 23.17 28.88
C THR A 376 -27.98 22.75 29.92
N LEU A 377 -27.52 22.38 31.12
CA LEU A 377 -28.20 22.37 32.43
C LEU A 377 -27.24 21.69 33.43
N ASP A 378 -26.89 22.14 34.63
CA ASP A 378 -27.23 23.32 35.43
C ASP A 378 -26.19 23.35 36.59
N GLN A 379 -25.65 24.52 36.94
CA GLN A 379 -24.85 24.69 38.17
C GLN A 379 -25.78 25.17 39.29
N HIS A 380 -25.86 24.46 40.41
CA HIS A 380 -26.20 25.07 41.70
C HIS A 380 -25.60 24.34 42.92
N ASP A 381 -25.06 25.17 43.81
CA ASP A 381 -24.38 24.98 45.10
C ASP A 381 -24.75 23.79 46.01
N MET A 382 -23.73 23.25 46.71
CA MET A 382 -23.75 23.14 48.18
C MET A 382 -22.34 23.18 48.82
N TYR A 383 -22.21 24.09 49.79
CA TYR A 383 -21.14 24.24 50.79
C TYR A 383 -21.01 23.02 51.74
N GLY A 384 -19.79 22.78 52.26
CA GLY A 384 -19.61 22.17 53.59
C GLY A 384 -18.37 21.28 53.74
N GLY A 385 -17.35 21.77 54.46
CA GLY A 385 -16.11 21.03 54.68
C GLY A 385 -16.20 19.88 55.70
N CYS A 386 -15.46 18.81 55.42
CA CYS A 386 -14.95 17.86 56.39
C CYS A 386 -13.63 17.25 55.90
N LYS A 387 -12.62 17.26 56.77
CA LYS A 387 -11.34 16.57 56.59
C LYS A 387 -11.55 15.07 56.73
N SER A 388 -11.07 14.28 55.77
CA SER A 388 -10.58 12.91 56.01
C SER A 388 -9.75 12.42 54.84
N GLN A 389 -8.70 11.69 55.17
CA GLN A 389 -7.75 11.02 54.27
C GLN A 389 -8.46 10.18 53.21
N TYR A 390 -8.04 10.31 51.94
CA TYR A 390 -8.38 9.35 50.90
C TYR A 390 -7.17 8.45 50.65
N SER A 391 -7.37 7.15 50.89
CA SER A 391 -6.53 6.08 50.36
C SER A 391 -6.71 6.02 48.84
N LEU A 392 -5.62 5.70 48.16
CA LEU A 392 -5.45 5.70 46.71
C LEU A 392 -6.12 4.47 46.04
N ASP A 393 -7.40 4.19 46.34
CA ASP A 393 -8.06 2.94 45.91
C ASP A 393 -9.35 3.11 45.10
N GLN A 394 -9.78 4.32 44.74
CA GLN A 394 -10.97 4.49 43.89
C GLN A 394 -10.82 5.67 42.93
N VAL A 395 -10.18 5.42 41.79
CA VAL A 395 -10.46 6.14 40.53
C VAL A 395 -10.76 5.08 39.48
N ASN A 396 -12.05 4.76 39.35
CA ASN A 396 -12.59 4.12 38.16
C ASN A 396 -12.49 5.13 37.01
N TYR A 397 -11.91 4.70 35.88
CA TYR A 397 -12.23 5.30 34.59
C TYR A 397 -12.71 4.23 33.63
N LEU A 398 -14.00 4.37 33.32
CA LEU A 398 -14.69 3.87 32.15
C LEU A 398 -14.18 4.70 30.96
N ILE A 399 -13.60 4.07 29.93
CA ILE A 399 -13.52 4.64 28.59
C ILE A 399 -13.94 3.53 27.63
N ALA A 400 -15.05 3.80 26.94
CA ALA A 400 -15.60 3.01 25.87
C ALA A 400 -14.76 3.16 24.60
N ALA A 401 -14.94 2.17 23.74
CA ALA A 401 -14.32 1.91 22.44
C ALA A 401 -14.11 3.13 21.53
N GLU A 402 -12.94 3.16 20.89
CA GLU A 402 -12.75 3.46 19.46
C GLU A 402 -11.32 3.09 19.04
N SER A 403 -11.17 2.42 17.88
CA SER A 403 -9.92 2.07 17.18
C SER A 403 -9.09 0.88 17.74
N ALA A 404 -9.49 -0.34 17.39
CA ALA A 404 -8.80 -1.59 17.71
C ALA A 404 -7.62 -1.90 16.77
N ALA A 405 -6.39 -1.58 17.19
CA ALA A 405 -5.16 -2.31 16.77
C ALA A 405 -3.90 -2.02 17.63
N LYS A 406 -3.95 -1.22 18.70
CA LYS A 406 -2.74 -0.72 19.40
C LYS A 406 -2.69 -0.94 20.92
N HIS A 407 -3.03 -2.12 21.43
CA HIS A 407 -2.81 -2.41 22.85
C HIS A 407 -1.78 -3.51 23.11
N ASN A 408 -0.66 -3.09 23.70
CA ASN A 408 0.20 -3.94 24.52
C ASN A 408 -0.66 -4.59 25.63
N LEU A 409 -0.87 -5.90 25.53
CA LEU A 409 -1.40 -6.74 26.60
C LEU A 409 -0.52 -6.57 27.85
N ARG A 410 -1.10 -6.11 28.97
CA ARG A 410 -0.43 -6.11 30.28
C ARG A 410 -1.07 -7.14 31.20
N PHE A 411 -0.32 -8.17 31.52
CA PHE A 411 -0.65 -9.13 32.57
C PHE A 411 -0.45 -8.51 33.95
N ARG A 412 -1.36 -8.79 34.89
CA ARG A 412 -1.18 -8.42 36.30
C ARG A 412 -0.44 -9.54 37.03
N PRO A 413 0.70 -9.28 37.69
CA PRO A 413 1.29 -10.27 38.59
C PRO A 413 0.41 -10.38 39.84
N TRP A 414 -0.33 -11.48 39.98
CA TRP A 414 -1.12 -11.79 41.16
C TRP A 414 -0.27 -12.51 42.20
N THR A 415 -0.20 -12.01 43.43
CA THR A 415 0.71 -12.50 44.48
C THR A 415 0.02 -13.31 45.59
N ARG A 416 -1.09 -14.01 45.31
CA ARG A 416 -1.80 -14.78 46.33
C ARG A 416 -1.51 -16.28 46.22
N THR A 417 -1.20 -16.90 47.35
CA THR A 417 -0.68 -18.28 47.49
C THR A 417 -1.77 -19.37 47.58
N ASP A 418 -2.94 -19.21 46.96
CA ASP A 418 -3.95 -20.28 46.95
C ASP A 418 -3.80 -21.16 45.69
N PRO A 419 -3.54 -22.48 45.83
CA PRO A 419 -3.10 -23.34 44.73
C PRO A 419 -4.23 -24.06 43.96
N GLN A 420 -5.41 -23.47 43.79
CA GLN A 420 -6.52 -24.15 43.07
C GLN A 420 -7.29 -23.32 42.04
N ASP A 421 -6.90 -22.08 41.76
CA ASP A 421 -7.65 -21.24 40.83
C ASP A 421 -7.00 -21.24 39.44
N TYR A 422 -7.75 -21.73 38.44
CA TYR A 422 -7.46 -21.51 37.03
C TYR A 422 -7.78 -20.04 36.72
N ILE A 423 -6.81 -19.30 36.20
CA ILE A 423 -6.97 -17.87 35.91
C ILE A 423 -6.89 -17.67 34.40
N ILE A 424 -7.86 -16.94 33.85
CA ILE A 424 -7.80 -16.43 32.49
C ILE A 424 -6.79 -15.29 32.48
N ASP A 425 -5.71 -15.46 31.72
CA ASP A 425 -4.67 -14.43 31.64
C ASP A 425 -5.01 -13.38 30.57
N ALA A 426 -5.73 -13.76 29.50
CA ALA A 426 -6.22 -12.83 28.48
C ALA A 426 -7.36 -13.39 27.62
N VAL A 427 -8.29 -12.52 27.20
CA VAL A 427 -9.17 -12.74 26.05
C VAL A 427 -8.90 -11.63 25.05
N VAL A 428 -8.70 -12.00 23.78
CA VAL A 428 -8.53 -11.05 22.67
C VAL A 428 -9.66 -11.28 21.69
N LEU A 429 -10.46 -10.24 21.43
CA LEU A 429 -11.59 -10.26 20.51
C LEU A 429 -11.37 -9.22 19.42
N TRP A 430 -11.77 -9.56 18.20
CA TRP A 430 -11.86 -8.62 17.08
C TRP A 430 -13.31 -8.50 16.65
N ASP A 431 -13.76 -7.27 16.39
CA ASP A 431 -15.03 -7.02 15.70
C ASP A 431 -14.97 -7.54 14.28
N GLN A 432 -16.09 -8.02 13.73
CA GLN A 432 -16.17 -8.51 12.36
C GLN A 432 -15.55 -7.50 11.39
N ALA A 433 -15.95 -6.22 11.46
CA ALA A 433 -15.40 -5.18 10.59
C ALA A 433 -13.88 -4.98 10.74
N ALA A 434 -13.36 -5.00 11.97
CA ALA A 434 -11.93 -4.81 12.24
C ALA A 434 -11.07 -6.04 11.93
N PHE A 435 -11.65 -7.24 12.05
CA PHE A 435 -11.01 -8.49 11.63
C PHE A 435 -10.91 -8.58 10.10
N MET A 436 -11.92 -8.04 9.42
CA MET A 436 -12.07 -8.09 7.97
C MET A 436 -11.34 -6.92 7.25
N ASP A 437 -10.90 -5.90 7.98
CA ASP A 437 -10.13 -4.79 7.44
C ASP A 437 -8.80 -5.31 6.83
N GLY A 438 -8.69 -5.22 5.50
CA GLY A 438 -7.61 -5.80 4.70
C GLY A 438 -7.92 -7.09 3.95
N PHE A 439 -9.13 -7.66 4.10
CA PHE A 439 -9.67 -8.72 3.26
C PHE A 439 -10.74 -8.15 2.31
N ASP A 440 -10.82 -8.65 1.08
CA ASP A 440 -11.85 -8.22 0.12
C ASP A 440 -13.25 -8.53 0.68
N MET A 441 -14.08 -7.49 0.81
CA MET A 441 -15.31 -7.49 1.60
C MET A 441 -16.41 -8.43 1.03
N GLN A 442 -16.22 -8.98 -0.16
CA GLN A 442 -17.26 -9.77 -0.82
C GLN A 442 -17.24 -11.29 -0.50
N THR A 443 -16.15 -11.83 0.06
CA THR A 443 -15.94 -13.30 0.00
C THR A 443 -15.65 -14.00 1.32
N VAL A 444 -15.53 -13.29 2.46
CA VAL A 444 -15.24 -13.94 3.75
C VAL A 444 -16.46 -13.93 4.67
N VAL A 445 -17.40 -14.85 4.40
CA VAL A 445 -18.46 -15.20 5.36
C VAL A 445 -17.87 -16.19 6.37
N PHE A 446 -17.94 -15.88 7.66
CA PHE A 446 -17.71 -16.85 8.73
C PHE A 446 -18.82 -17.89 8.67
N THR A 447 -18.63 -18.91 7.85
CA THR A 447 -19.53 -20.04 7.82
C THR A 447 -19.04 -21.08 8.80
N SER A 448 -19.93 -22.01 9.07
CA SER A 448 -19.69 -23.21 9.85
C SER A 448 -18.50 -24.06 9.33
N GLN A 449 -17.94 -23.72 8.15
CA GLN A 449 -16.86 -24.44 7.46
C GLN A 449 -15.55 -23.65 7.30
N SER A 450 -15.44 -22.40 7.79
CA SER A 450 -14.19 -21.63 7.70
C SER A 450 -13.02 -22.34 8.41
N SER A 451 -11.78 -22.13 7.99
CA SER A 451 -10.60 -22.59 8.75
C SER A 451 -9.73 -21.42 9.21
N PHE A 452 -9.18 -21.53 10.42
CA PHE A 452 -8.37 -20.50 11.04
C PHE A 452 -7.00 -21.05 11.37
N THR A 453 -5.95 -20.45 10.81
CA THR A 453 -4.57 -20.74 11.24
C THR A 453 -3.98 -19.51 11.90
N LEU A 454 -3.73 -19.62 13.20
CA LEU A 454 -3.02 -18.64 14.00
C LEU A 454 -1.56 -19.06 14.14
N GLU A 455 -0.63 -18.19 13.77
CA GLU A 455 0.80 -18.40 14.01
C GLU A 455 1.32 -17.37 15.01
N VAL A 456 1.91 -17.85 16.09
CA VAL A 456 2.50 -17.01 17.14
C VAL A 456 4.01 -17.00 16.97
N ASP A 457 4.54 -15.81 16.71
CA ASP A 457 5.98 -15.59 16.55
C ASP A 457 6.67 -15.73 17.91
N GLY A 458 7.58 -16.70 18.04
CA GLY A 458 8.33 -16.98 19.29
C GLY A 458 8.14 -18.36 19.91
N GLY A 459 7.26 -19.20 19.36
CA GLY A 459 7.02 -20.57 19.87
C GLY A 459 6.27 -20.58 21.19
N PHE A 460 5.20 -21.37 21.28
CA PHE A 460 4.68 -21.74 22.59
C PHE A 460 5.72 -22.64 23.23
N THR A 461 6.49 -22.11 24.19
CA THR A 461 7.20 -22.97 25.13
C THR A 461 6.13 -23.57 26.03
N THR A 462 5.54 -24.68 25.58
CA THR A 462 4.52 -25.43 26.31
C THR A 462 5.17 -26.08 27.53
N GLY A 463 5.43 -25.26 28.55
CA GLY A 463 5.30 -25.74 29.92
C GLY A 463 3.89 -26.30 30.05
N THR A 464 3.76 -27.51 30.58
CA THR A 464 2.47 -28.14 30.86
C THR A 464 1.56 -27.16 31.61
N GLY A 465 0.53 -26.62 30.96
CA GLY A 465 -0.43 -25.74 31.65
C GLY A 465 -1.15 -24.66 30.84
N TYR A 466 -0.80 -24.38 29.58
CA TYR A 466 -1.53 -23.38 28.78
C TYR A 466 -2.56 -24.04 27.86
N ASP A 467 -3.82 -23.61 27.99
CA ASP A 467 -4.94 -23.96 27.12
C ASP A 467 -5.32 -22.74 26.30
N VAL A 468 -5.37 -22.87 24.98
CA VAL A 468 -5.91 -21.84 24.10
C VAL A 468 -7.28 -22.28 23.61
N ARG A 469 -8.25 -21.36 23.61
CA ARG A 469 -9.63 -21.61 23.19
C ARG A 469 -10.07 -20.54 22.24
N MET A 470 -10.87 -20.90 21.24
CA MET A 470 -11.50 -19.93 20.35
C MET A 470 -12.72 -19.33 21.04
N VAL A 471 -12.94 -18.03 20.84
CA VAL A 471 -14.13 -17.31 21.31
C VAL A 471 -14.85 -16.73 20.12
N VAL A 472 -16.16 -16.94 20.04
CA VAL A 472 -17.01 -16.42 18.97
C VAL A 472 -18.21 -15.71 19.58
N ARG A 473 -18.55 -14.52 19.09
CA ARG A 473 -19.82 -13.87 19.40
C ARG A 473 -20.79 -14.15 18.26
N ASP A 474 -21.87 -14.84 18.57
CA ASP A 474 -22.96 -15.15 17.64
C ASP A 474 -24.17 -14.28 18.01
N GLY A 475 -24.56 -13.40 17.10
CA GLY A 475 -25.57 -12.38 17.30
C GLY A 475 -25.17 -11.28 18.29
N ALA A 476 -26.18 -10.56 18.76
CA ALA A 476 -26.00 -9.33 19.53
C ALA A 476 -25.48 -9.54 20.98
N SER A 477 -25.45 -10.74 21.54
CA SER A 477 -25.14 -10.89 22.98
C SER A 477 -24.55 -12.22 23.43
N GLN A 478 -24.54 -13.26 22.60
CA GLN A 478 -24.10 -14.58 23.07
C GLN A 478 -22.66 -14.85 22.63
N TYR A 479 -21.80 -15.12 23.60
CA TYR A 479 -20.47 -15.64 23.32
C TYR A 479 -20.45 -17.15 23.47
N TYR A 480 -19.57 -17.77 22.69
CA TYR A 480 -19.27 -19.19 22.72
C TYR A 480 -17.77 -19.33 22.89
N VAL A 481 -17.35 -20.27 23.74
CA VAL A 481 -15.96 -20.66 23.90
C VAL A 481 -15.81 -22.12 23.47
N SER A 482 -14.79 -22.40 22.67
CA SER A 482 -14.51 -23.75 22.25
C SER A 482 -13.90 -24.59 23.38
N GLU A 483 -13.89 -25.90 23.20
CA GLU A 483 -12.94 -26.77 23.89
C GLU A 483 -11.48 -26.35 23.60
N THR A 484 -10.53 -26.90 24.36
CA THR A 484 -9.11 -26.55 24.21
C THR A 484 -8.60 -26.91 22.82
N VAL A 485 -8.12 -25.91 22.08
CA VAL A 485 -7.40 -26.07 20.83
C VAL A 485 -5.92 -26.16 21.18
N ALA A 486 -5.39 -27.38 21.23
CA ALA A 486 -4.00 -27.59 21.61
C ALA A 486 -3.06 -26.93 20.58
N PRO A 487 -2.14 -26.03 20.99
CA PRO A 487 -1.14 -25.50 20.08
C PRO A 487 -0.17 -26.62 19.64
N ASP A 488 0.09 -26.75 18.34
CA ASP A 488 1.19 -27.56 17.83
C ASP A 488 2.38 -26.63 17.52
N GLY A 489 3.34 -26.58 18.43
CA GLY A 489 4.51 -25.71 18.32
C GLY A 489 4.17 -24.21 18.34
N THR A 490 4.34 -23.52 17.23
CA THR A 490 4.06 -22.08 17.05
C THR A 490 2.65 -21.81 16.55
N THR A 491 1.91 -22.83 16.16
CA THR A 491 0.71 -22.68 15.33
C THR A 491 -0.51 -23.28 16.03
N ILE A 492 -1.61 -22.54 16.03
CA ILE A 492 -2.93 -23.00 16.44
C ILE A 492 -3.76 -23.06 15.17
N ALA A 493 -4.05 -24.26 14.69
CA ALA A 493 -4.94 -24.48 13.56
C ALA A 493 -6.30 -24.96 14.09
N VAL A 494 -7.35 -24.22 13.76
CA VAL A 494 -8.74 -24.63 13.92
C VAL A 494 -9.27 -24.95 12.52
N GLU A 495 -9.30 -26.23 12.20
CA GLU A 495 -9.94 -26.73 10.99
C GLU A 495 -11.40 -27.00 11.32
N ASN A 496 -12.33 -26.30 10.66
CA ASN A 496 -13.77 -26.49 10.80
C ASN A 496 -14.32 -26.27 12.24
N PRO A 497 -14.73 -25.04 12.59
CA PRO A 497 -15.34 -24.68 13.87
C PRO A 497 -16.49 -25.59 14.32
N ASP A 498 -17.27 -26.17 13.41
CA ASP A 498 -18.38 -27.09 13.76
C ASP A 498 -17.88 -28.41 14.34
N SER A 499 -16.63 -28.78 14.06
CA SER A 499 -16.02 -29.98 14.63
C SER A 499 -15.66 -29.80 16.11
N LEU A 500 -15.48 -28.57 16.55
CA LEU A 500 -15.23 -28.23 17.95
C LEU A 500 -16.51 -28.31 18.76
N GLN A 501 -16.38 -28.72 20.01
CA GLN A 501 -17.45 -28.55 20.96
C GLN A 501 -17.42 -27.14 21.56
N TRP A 502 -18.60 -26.52 21.70
CA TRP A 502 -18.78 -25.15 22.16
C TRP A 502 -19.60 -25.10 23.43
N ALA A 503 -19.26 -24.18 24.31
CA ALA A 503 -20.06 -23.86 25.47
C ALA A 503 -20.42 -22.37 25.46
N THR A 504 -21.63 -22.04 25.90
CA THR A 504 -22.05 -20.66 26.10
C THR A 504 -21.16 -19.99 27.12
N TYR A 505 -20.69 -18.81 26.78
CA TYR A 505 -19.84 -17.97 27.59
C TYR A 505 -20.54 -16.64 27.84
N ASP A 506 -20.62 -16.24 29.11
CA ASP A 506 -21.23 -14.96 29.51
C ASP A 506 -20.10 -13.96 29.79
N LEU A 507 -19.82 -13.11 28.81
CA LEU A 507 -18.97 -11.94 28.98
C LEU A 507 -19.83 -10.80 29.52
N THR A 508 -20.19 -10.87 30.80
CA THR A 508 -20.88 -9.75 31.44
C THR A 508 -19.89 -8.60 31.60
N GLU A 509 -20.07 -7.51 30.83
CA GLU A 509 -19.24 -6.32 30.93
C GLU A 509 -19.13 -5.84 32.38
N GLY A 510 -17.89 -5.69 32.87
CA GLY A 510 -17.61 -5.23 34.24
C GLY A 510 -17.57 -6.32 35.33
N SER A 511 -17.80 -7.59 34.98
CA SER A 511 -17.51 -8.71 35.87
C SER A 511 -16.00 -8.82 36.11
N SER A 512 -15.55 -8.61 37.35
CA SER A 512 -14.14 -8.78 37.72
C SER A 512 -13.68 -10.24 37.78
N ASN A 513 -14.59 -11.19 37.55
CA ASN A 513 -14.33 -12.62 37.66
C ASN A 513 -14.48 -13.30 36.30
N PHE A 514 -13.41 -13.20 35.51
CA PHE A 514 -13.14 -14.02 34.35
C PHE A 514 -12.68 -15.41 34.82
N ALA A 515 -13.61 -16.23 35.31
CA ALA A 515 -13.29 -17.57 35.80
C ALA A 515 -13.90 -18.64 34.89
N PHE A 516 -13.09 -19.23 34.02
CA PHE A 516 -13.34 -20.60 33.55
C PHE A 516 -13.00 -21.55 34.70
N ALA A 517 -13.85 -21.59 35.73
CA ALA A 517 -13.76 -22.71 36.64
C ALA A 517 -13.99 -23.98 35.79
N ASP A 518 -13.12 -24.98 35.91
CA ASP A 518 -13.26 -26.28 35.23
C ASP A 518 -14.55 -27.05 35.62
N GLY A 519 -15.40 -26.43 36.47
CA GLY A 519 -16.78 -26.86 36.77
C GLY A 519 -17.86 -25.81 36.48
N GLY A 520 -17.56 -24.75 35.71
CA GLY A 520 -18.43 -23.61 35.44
C GLY A 520 -18.59 -23.22 33.96
N ILE A 521 -17.80 -23.77 33.05
CA ILE A 521 -18.16 -23.75 31.63
C ILE A 521 -19.32 -24.73 31.44
N GLY A 522 -20.40 -24.30 30.79
CA GLY A 522 -21.56 -25.15 30.51
C GLY A 522 -21.21 -26.42 29.73
N THR A 523 -22.17 -27.32 29.56
CA THR A 523 -21.98 -28.53 28.76
C THR A 523 -21.55 -28.15 27.34
N TYR A 524 -20.38 -28.63 26.93
CA TYR A 524 -19.93 -28.51 25.55
C TYR A 524 -20.85 -29.30 24.62
N GLY A 525 -21.23 -28.69 23.50
CA GLY A 525 -22.02 -29.34 22.45
C GLY A 525 -21.70 -28.76 21.09
N ALA A 526 -22.15 -29.44 20.04
CA ALA A 526 -22.12 -28.88 18.69
C ALA A 526 -22.95 -27.58 18.64
N HIS A 527 -22.40 -26.56 17.99
CA HIS A 527 -23.09 -25.28 17.75
C HIS A 527 -22.87 -24.87 16.30
N THR A 528 -23.90 -24.36 15.66
CA THR A 528 -23.82 -23.81 14.29
C THR A 528 -23.99 -22.31 14.39
N PHE A 529 -22.95 -21.57 14.00
CA PHE A 529 -22.97 -20.11 14.02
C PHE A 529 -23.79 -19.57 12.85
N THR A 530 -24.62 -18.55 13.11
CA THR A 530 -25.52 -17.98 12.09
C THR A 530 -25.31 -16.48 11.88
N ASP A 531 -24.71 -15.79 12.85
CA ASP A 531 -24.50 -14.34 12.85
C ASP A 531 -23.20 -14.00 13.59
N VAL A 532 -22.05 -14.32 13.01
CA VAL A 532 -20.74 -14.10 13.69
C VAL A 532 -20.39 -12.61 13.70
N GLN A 533 -20.48 -11.99 14.88
CA GLN A 533 -20.21 -10.57 15.11
C GLN A 533 -18.77 -10.30 15.58
N GLN A 534 -18.16 -11.26 16.29
CA GLN A 534 -16.78 -11.16 16.78
C GLN A 534 -16.14 -12.54 16.81
N VAL A 535 -14.83 -12.59 16.58
CA VAL A 535 -14.01 -13.80 16.74
C VAL A 535 -12.77 -13.46 17.55
N GLY A 536 -12.25 -14.43 18.29
CA GLY A 536 -11.07 -14.23 19.09
C GLY A 536 -10.53 -15.48 19.77
N PHE A 537 -9.63 -15.28 20.72
CA PHE A 537 -8.99 -16.35 21.49
C PHE A 537 -8.93 -16.01 22.98
N ALA A 538 -9.18 -17.02 23.81
CA ALA A 538 -8.99 -17.00 25.25
C ALA A 538 -7.77 -17.85 25.62
N PHE A 539 -6.90 -17.31 26.45
CA PHE A 539 -5.70 -17.95 26.95
C PHE A 539 -5.87 -18.27 28.44
N ASN A 540 -5.87 -19.57 28.74
CA ASN A 540 -6.02 -20.07 30.09
C ASN A 540 -4.72 -20.67 30.58
N HIS A 541 -4.34 -20.28 31.79
CA HIS A 541 -3.19 -20.86 32.45
C HIS A 541 -3.64 -21.70 33.65
N SER A 542 -3.30 -22.97 33.59
CA SER A 542 -3.43 -23.93 34.68
C SER A 542 -2.19 -23.82 35.56
N TYR A 543 -2.32 -23.22 36.75
CA TYR A 543 -1.21 -23.17 37.70
C TYR A 543 -0.89 -24.58 38.23
N GLY A 544 0.18 -25.17 37.71
CA GLY A 544 0.92 -26.20 38.44
C GLY A 544 1.68 -25.61 39.63
N THR A 545 2.20 -26.44 40.53
CA THR A 545 3.02 -25.99 41.68
C THR A 545 4.37 -25.36 41.31
N ALA A 546 4.71 -25.30 40.02
CA ALA A 546 5.93 -24.68 39.52
C ALA A 546 5.70 -23.20 39.18
N LYS A 547 6.64 -22.33 39.54
CA LYS A 547 6.64 -20.92 39.14
C LYS A 547 6.50 -20.80 37.62
N ALA A 548 5.48 -20.09 37.17
CA ALA A 548 5.25 -19.76 35.78
C ALA A 548 6.49 -19.13 35.13
N ALA A 549 6.88 -19.61 33.96
CA ALA A 549 7.68 -18.81 33.05
C ALA A 549 6.81 -17.66 32.53
N ASP A 550 7.39 -16.47 32.36
CA ASP A 550 6.68 -15.31 31.82
C ASP A 550 6.14 -15.66 30.42
N PHE A 551 4.82 -15.59 30.26
CA PHE A 551 4.17 -15.73 28.96
C PHE A 551 4.23 -14.38 28.23
N SER A 552 4.87 -14.34 27.07
CA SER A 552 4.91 -13.15 26.22
C SER A 552 4.54 -13.51 24.79
N ILE A 553 3.46 -12.92 24.28
CA ILE A 553 3.14 -12.89 22.85
C ILE A 553 3.76 -11.60 22.31
N THR A 554 4.78 -11.72 21.46
CA THR A 554 5.45 -10.55 20.85
C THR A 554 4.77 -10.08 19.57
N LYS A 555 4.10 -11.00 18.85
CA LYS A 555 3.37 -10.71 17.62
C LYS A 555 2.19 -11.66 17.45
N PHE A 556 1.05 -11.11 17.03
CA PHE A 556 -0.16 -11.86 16.68
C PHE A 556 -0.42 -11.66 15.19
N VAL A 557 -0.46 -12.74 14.39
CA VAL A 557 -0.72 -12.67 12.94
C VAL A 557 -1.74 -13.73 12.56
N VAL A 558 -2.88 -13.30 12.03
CA VAL A 558 -3.80 -14.17 11.28
C VAL A 558 -3.24 -14.25 9.87
N LYS A 559 -2.73 -15.42 9.47
CA LYS A 559 -2.09 -15.58 8.15
C LYS A 559 -3.06 -15.91 7.04
N ARG A 560 -4.16 -16.59 7.38
CA ARG A 560 -5.10 -17.13 6.40
C ARG A 560 -6.45 -17.36 7.06
N VAL A 561 -7.48 -16.81 6.44
CA VAL A 561 -8.88 -17.17 6.66
C VAL A 561 -9.32 -17.79 5.36
N ASP A 562 -9.39 -19.11 5.33
CA ASP A 562 -10.05 -19.77 4.20
C ASP A 562 -11.54 -19.68 4.48
N THR A 563 -12.24 -18.82 3.73
CA THR A 563 -13.64 -19.13 3.49
C THR A 563 -13.68 -20.49 2.83
N ALA A 564 -14.62 -21.33 3.25
CA ALA A 564 -14.94 -22.49 2.47
C ALA A 564 -15.25 -21.98 1.07
N VAL A 565 -14.30 -22.12 0.15
CA VAL A 565 -14.59 -22.09 -1.28
C VAL A 565 -15.62 -23.19 -1.37
N SER A 566 -16.89 -22.83 -1.52
CA SER A 566 -17.84 -23.79 -2.04
C SER A 566 -17.18 -24.20 -3.34
N ASN A 567 -16.60 -25.40 -3.38
CA ASN A 567 -16.23 -26.04 -4.62
C ASN A 567 -17.54 -26.43 -5.34
N SER A 568 -18.48 -25.48 -5.44
CA SER A 568 -19.56 -25.50 -6.40
C SER A 568 -18.84 -25.53 -7.73
N SER A 569 -18.86 -26.69 -8.37
CA SER A 569 -18.37 -26.81 -9.73
C SER A 569 -19.06 -25.74 -10.58
N PRO A 570 -18.45 -25.25 -11.66
CA PRO A 570 -19.09 -24.34 -12.61
C PRO A 570 -20.56 -24.68 -12.94
N ALA A 571 -20.85 -25.97 -13.17
CA ALA A 571 -22.20 -26.49 -13.41
C ALA A 571 -23.19 -26.27 -12.26
N ALA A 572 -22.73 -26.30 -11.01
CA ALA A 572 -23.57 -26.05 -9.82
C ALA A 572 -23.89 -24.56 -9.70
N VAL A 573 -22.91 -23.69 -9.96
CA VAL A 573 -23.13 -22.23 -9.97
C VAL A 573 -24.13 -21.83 -11.06
N TYR A 574 -24.03 -22.44 -12.25
CA TYR A 574 -25.01 -22.26 -13.31
C TYR A 574 -26.41 -22.78 -12.93
N ALA A 575 -26.50 -23.97 -12.34
CA ALA A 575 -27.78 -24.52 -11.88
C ALA A 575 -28.44 -23.67 -10.78
N ASP A 576 -27.66 -23.07 -9.89
CA ASP A 576 -28.15 -22.14 -8.88
C ASP A 576 -28.71 -20.87 -9.52
N TRP A 577 -28.03 -20.31 -10.53
CA TRP A 577 -28.56 -19.18 -11.33
C TRP A 577 -29.86 -19.55 -12.03
N LEU A 578 -29.91 -20.70 -12.70
CA LEU A 578 -31.10 -21.18 -13.40
C LEU A 578 -32.29 -21.39 -12.45
N SER A 579 -32.04 -21.81 -11.20
CA SER A 579 -33.07 -22.01 -10.19
C SER A 579 -33.82 -20.73 -9.80
N ALA A 580 -33.23 -19.56 -10.07
CA ALA A 580 -33.88 -18.26 -9.87
C ALA A 580 -34.94 -17.95 -10.95
N TYR A 581 -34.93 -18.68 -12.07
CA TYR A 581 -35.80 -18.48 -13.22
C TYR A 581 -36.64 -19.74 -13.48
N PRO A 582 -37.67 -20.02 -12.65
CA PRO A 582 -38.47 -21.24 -12.75
C PRO A 582 -39.32 -21.34 -14.04
N GLY A 583 -39.40 -20.26 -14.84
CA GLY A 583 -40.01 -20.25 -16.17
C GLY A 583 -39.12 -20.90 -17.25
N VAL A 584 -37.83 -21.03 -16.96
CA VAL A 584 -36.80 -21.51 -17.88
C VAL A 584 -36.66 -23.01 -17.71
N GLY A 585 -37.20 -23.79 -18.65
CA GLY A 585 -36.93 -25.24 -18.66
C GLY A 585 -37.78 -26.07 -19.62
N SER A 586 -37.10 -26.86 -20.45
CA SER A 586 -37.26 -28.33 -20.50
C SER A 586 -36.33 -29.05 -21.50
N GLU A 587 -35.47 -28.32 -22.24
CA GLU A 587 -34.61 -28.89 -23.28
C GLU A 587 -33.14 -29.03 -22.84
N SER A 588 -32.23 -28.17 -23.33
CA SER A 588 -30.78 -28.27 -23.12
C SER A 588 -30.27 -27.40 -21.96
N GLU A 589 -31.12 -26.52 -21.44
CA GLU A 589 -30.87 -25.51 -20.40
C GLU A 589 -29.83 -24.46 -20.75
N LEU A 590 -28.73 -24.77 -21.47
CA LEU A 590 -27.70 -23.80 -21.85
C LEU A 590 -28.00 -23.03 -23.14
N THR A 591 -28.48 -23.73 -24.18
CA THR A 591 -28.73 -23.14 -25.51
C THR A 591 -30.19 -22.75 -25.75
N ASP A 592 -31.00 -22.79 -24.70
CA ASP A 592 -32.41 -22.44 -24.77
C ASP A 592 -32.54 -20.90 -24.78
N ASN A 593 -33.48 -20.38 -25.57
CA ASN A 593 -33.90 -18.96 -25.59
C ASN A 593 -35.42 -18.94 -25.31
N PRO A 594 -35.82 -18.92 -24.03
CA PRO A 594 -37.22 -19.00 -23.62
C PRO A 594 -38.05 -17.73 -23.87
N ASP A 595 -37.43 -16.55 -23.86
CA ASP A 595 -38.08 -15.24 -23.93
C ASP A 595 -38.18 -14.66 -25.36
N GLY A 596 -37.33 -15.09 -26.29
CA GLY A 596 -37.37 -14.71 -27.69
C GLY A 596 -36.41 -13.57 -28.09
N ASP A 597 -35.48 -13.17 -27.22
CA ASP A 597 -34.60 -12.00 -27.39
C ASP A 597 -33.37 -12.23 -28.30
N ALA A 598 -33.19 -13.47 -28.78
CA ALA A 598 -32.05 -14.01 -29.53
C ALA A 598 -30.75 -14.29 -28.73
N LEU A 599 -30.74 -14.21 -27.40
CA LEU A 599 -29.68 -14.72 -26.52
C LEU A 599 -30.05 -16.07 -25.91
N ASP A 600 -29.11 -17.01 -25.85
CA ASP A 600 -29.36 -18.23 -25.07
C ASP A 600 -29.05 -18.00 -23.58
N ASN A 601 -29.58 -18.88 -22.73
CA ASN A 601 -29.37 -18.80 -21.28
C ASN A 601 -27.89 -18.73 -20.88
N LEU A 602 -26.97 -19.34 -21.65
CA LEU A 602 -25.53 -19.22 -21.41
C LEU A 602 -25.03 -17.79 -21.65
N ALA A 603 -25.43 -17.16 -22.76
CA ALA A 603 -25.10 -15.76 -23.03
C ALA A 603 -25.70 -14.83 -21.97
N GLU A 604 -26.94 -15.06 -21.54
CA GLU A 604 -27.56 -14.26 -20.48
C GLU A 604 -26.88 -14.46 -19.12
N TYR A 605 -26.55 -15.69 -18.75
CA TYR A 605 -25.78 -15.98 -17.54
C TYR A 605 -24.42 -15.26 -17.56
N ALA A 606 -23.74 -15.28 -18.70
CA ALA A 606 -22.45 -14.64 -18.87
C ALA A 606 -22.54 -13.12 -18.86
N LEU A 607 -23.60 -12.53 -19.42
CA LEU A 607 -23.77 -11.08 -19.58
C LEU A 607 -24.73 -10.45 -18.57
N ASN A 608 -25.22 -11.22 -17.59
CA ASN A 608 -26.19 -10.81 -16.58
C ASN A 608 -27.53 -10.33 -17.18
N GLY A 609 -28.06 -11.08 -18.15
CA GLY A 609 -29.42 -10.94 -18.67
C GLY A 609 -30.45 -11.74 -17.85
N ASN A 610 -31.71 -11.64 -18.26
CA ASN A 610 -32.84 -12.27 -17.60
C ASN A 610 -33.65 -13.13 -18.59
N PRO A 611 -33.54 -14.47 -18.51
CA PRO A 611 -34.20 -15.40 -19.44
C PRO A 611 -35.74 -15.37 -19.37
N ASP A 612 -36.36 -14.65 -18.44
CA ASP A 612 -37.81 -14.50 -18.38
C ASP A 612 -38.30 -13.13 -18.93
N ASP A 613 -37.40 -12.25 -19.41
CA ASP A 613 -37.69 -10.88 -19.86
C ASP A 613 -36.93 -10.48 -21.15
N ASP A 614 -37.65 -10.49 -22.28
CA ASP A 614 -37.10 -10.19 -23.62
C ASP A 614 -36.54 -8.76 -23.80
N THR A 615 -36.69 -7.91 -22.78
CA THR A 615 -36.13 -6.56 -22.76
C THR A 615 -34.82 -6.44 -21.99
N ASP A 616 -34.43 -7.46 -21.23
CA ASP A 616 -33.22 -7.50 -20.40
C ASP A 616 -32.19 -8.48 -20.95
N ILE A 617 -31.56 -8.07 -22.05
CA ILE A 617 -30.48 -8.81 -22.73
C ILE A 617 -29.13 -8.77 -21.98
N GLY A 618 -29.12 -8.29 -20.73
CA GLY A 618 -27.92 -8.04 -19.94
C GLY A 618 -27.04 -6.91 -20.48
N ILE A 619 -25.72 -7.07 -20.32
CA ILE A 619 -24.74 -6.04 -20.68
C ILE A 619 -24.34 -6.18 -22.15
N ALA A 620 -25.00 -5.38 -23.00
CA ALA A 620 -24.75 -5.38 -24.43
C ALA A 620 -23.34 -4.85 -24.79
N PRO A 621 -22.62 -5.51 -25.73
CA PRO A 621 -21.37 -5.00 -26.28
C PRO A 621 -21.56 -3.66 -27.00
N VAL A 622 -20.55 -2.79 -26.93
CA VAL A 622 -20.52 -1.49 -27.61
C VAL A 622 -19.41 -1.48 -28.64
N ALA A 623 -19.69 -0.89 -29.80
CA ALA A 623 -18.71 -0.74 -30.86
C ALA A 623 -18.46 0.73 -31.22
N SER A 624 -17.21 1.05 -31.58
CA SER A 624 -16.83 2.37 -32.05
C SER A 624 -15.75 2.28 -33.13
N THR A 625 -15.47 3.39 -33.83
CA THR A 625 -14.45 3.43 -34.89
C THR A 625 -13.51 4.60 -34.66
N GLU A 626 -12.21 4.36 -34.84
CA GLU A 626 -11.18 5.40 -34.75
C GLU A 626 -10.02 5.07 -35.69
N ALA A 627 -9.65 6.02 -36.55
CA ALA A 627 -8.40 6.05 -37.33
C ALA A 627 -7.89 4.69 -37.86
N GLY A 628 -8.72 3.99 -38.65
CA GLY A 628 -8.33 2.71 -39.26
C GLY A 628 -8.64 1.47 -38.41
N TRP A 629 -9.22 1.66 -37.22
CA TRP A 629 -9.60 0.60 -36.30
C TRP A 629 -11.09 0.62 -36.00
N PHE A 630 -11.63 -0.58 -35.81
CA PHE A 630 -12.94 -0.83 -35.23
C PHE A 630 -12.73 -1.39 -33.83
N TYR A 631 -13.29 -0.74 -32.82
CA TYR A 631 -13.22 -1.18 -31.43
C TYR A 631 -14.52 -1.89 -31.06
N TYR A 632 -14.40 -3.04 -30.43
CA TYR A 632 -15.49 -3.84 -29.92
C TYR A 632 -15.24 -4.08 -28.43
N VAL A 633 -16.09 -3.48 -27.59
CA VAL A 633 -15.99 -3.54 -26.13
C VAL A 633 -17.11 -4.43 -25.62
N HIS A 634 -16.78 -5.48 -24.87
CA HIS A 634 -17.76 -6.36 -24.26
C HIS A 634 -17.50 -6.51 -22.76
N ALA A 635 -18.55 -6.86 -22.02
CA ALA A 635 -18.43 -7.27 -20.63
C ALA A 635 -17.97 -8.74 -20.55
N GLN A 636 -17.27 -9.06 -19.47
CA GLN A 636 -16.89 -10.40 -19.07
C GLN A 636 -16.98 -10.46 -17.53
N ARG A 637 -17.44 -11.58 -16.96
CA ARG A 637 -17.41 -11.74 -15.51
C ARG A 637 -15.99 -11.77 -14.97
N ASP A 638 -15.76 -11.11 -13.84
CA ASP A 638 -14.46 -11.12 -13.15
C ASP A 638 -14.11 -12.49 -12.54
N ASP A 639 -15.12 -13.32 -12.29
CA ASP A 639 -15.04 -14.72 -11.85
C ASP A 639 -15.30 -15.73 -12.99
N ALA A 640 -15.01 -15.35 -14.24
CA ALA A 640 -15.27 -16.18 -15.41
C ALA A 640 -14.60 -17.57 -15.34
N ASP A 641 -13.35 -17.64 -14.86
CA ASP A 641 -12.60 -18.89 -14.73
C ASP A 641 -13.24 -19.83 -13.68
N GLU A 642 -13.68 -19.28 -12.54
CA GLU A 642 -14.40 -19.99 -11.49
C GLU A 642 -15.76 -20.51 -11.96
N ARG A 643 -16.42 -19.77 -12.85
CA ARG A 643 -17.68 -20.14 -13.49
C ARG A 643 -17.50 -21.01 -14.73
N GLY A 644 -16.26 -21.33 -15.13
CA GLY A 644 -15.96 -22.11 -16.32
C GLY A 644 -16.49 -21.45 -17.60
N LEU A 645 -16.40 -20.13 -17.71
CA LEU A 645 -16.82 -19.35 -18.89
C LEU A 645 -15.60 -18.90 -19.68
N ILE A 646 -15.70 -18.95 -21.01
CA ILE A 646 -14.68 -18.46 -21.94
C ILE A 646 -15.33 -17.48 -22.92
N TYR A 647 -14.74 -16.29 -23.07
CA TYR A 647 -15.21 -15.25 -23.98
C TYR A 647 -14.27 -15.15 -25.19
N ARG A 648 -14.83 -15.09 -26.40
CA ARG A 648 -14.07 -14.88 -27.63
C ARG A 648 -14.79 -13.92 -28.56
N VAL A 649 -14.07 -12.93 -29.08
CA VAL A 649 -14.54 -12.14 -30.22
C VAL A 649 -14.14 -12.86 -31.50
N LEU A 650 -15.14 -13.25 -32.27
CA LEU A 650 -14.94 -13.89 -33.57
C LEU A 650 -15.33 -12.94 -34.70
N ASN A 651 -14.68 -13.11 -35.85
CA ASN A 651 -14.93 -12.30 -37.04
C ASN A 651 -15.19 -13.16 -38.30
N ASP A 652 -15.89 -12.57 -39.27
CA ASP A 652 -16.06 -13.11 -40.62
C ASP A 652 -16.25 -11.97 -41.64
N THR A 653 -16.08 -12.26 -42.92
CA THR A 653 -16.46 -11.41 -44.06
C THR A 653 -17.91 -11.62 -44.53
N ASP A 654 -18.60 -12.69 -44.11
CA ASP A 654 -20.00 -12.98 -44.49
C ASP A 654 -20.86 -13.27 -43.26
N LEU A 655 -21.87 -12.43 -43.03
CA LEU A 655 -22.82 -12.55 -41.91
C LEU A 655 -23.73 -13.78 -42.00
N VAL A 656 -23.97 -14.32 -43.19
CA VAL A 656 -25.00 -15.32 -43.47
C VAL A 656 -24.42 -16.72 -43.66
N SER A 657 -23.30 -16.83 -44.39
CA SER A 657 -22.77 -18.13 -44.82
C SER A 657 -21.31 -18.41 -44.45
N GLY A 658 -20.70 -17.50 -43.70
CA GLY A 658 -19.32 -17.58 -43.23
C GLY A 658 -19.08 -18.56 -42.09
N THR A 659 -17.80 -18.86 -41.82
CA THR A 659 -17.33 -19.49 -40.59
C THR A 659 -16.60 -18.46 -39.74
N PHE A 660 -17.26 -17.99 -38.68
CA PHE A 660 -16.64 -17.08 -37.72
C PHE A 660 -15.39 -17.71 -37.09
N VAL A 661 -14.26 -16.99 -37.15
CA VAL A 661 -12.97 -17.43 -36.62
C VAL A 661 -12.35 -16.37 -35.71
N ASN A 662 -11.36 -16.75 -34.90
CA ASN A 662 -10.64 -15.85 -34.01
C ASN A 662 -9.28 -15.46 -34.60
N THR A 663 -9.25 -14.69 -35.70
CA THR A 663 -7.98 -14.41 -36.40
C THR A 663 -7.48 -12.98 -36.29
N ASP A 664 -8.36 -11.97 -36.22
CA ASP A 664 -7.91 -10.56 -36.38
C ASP A 664 -8.35 -9.60 -35.26
N ALA A 665 -8.99 -10.11 -34.19
CA ALA A 665 -9.34 -9.30 -33.03
C ALA A 665 -8.20 -9.30 -32.01
N GLU A 666 -7.61 -8.13 -31.75
CA GLU A 666 -6.56 -7.94 -30.73
C GLU A 666 -7.19 -7.37 -29.45
N VAL A 667 -6.96 -8.00 -28.31
CA VAL A 667 -7.30 -7.41 -27.00
C VAL A 667 -6.31 -6.30 -26.68
N VAL A 668 -6.80 -5.08 -26.53
CA VAL A 668 -5.98 -3.87 -26.28
C VAL A 668 -6.22 -3.22 -24.92
N GLY A 669 -7.15 -3.75 -24.14
CA GLY A 669 -7.37 -3.30 -22.78
C GLY A 669 -8.35 -4.19 -22.04
N THR A 670 -8.13 -4.32 -20.74
CA THR A 670 -9.11 -4.80 -19.77
C THR A 670 -9.32 -3.70 -18.73
N ASN A 671 -10.54 -3.54 -18.21
CA ASN A 671 -10.84 -2.62 -17.12
C ASN A 671 -11.64 -3.35 -16.05
N THR A 672 -10.97 -3.68 -14.95
CA THR A 672 -11.56 -4.33 -13.78
C THR A 672 -12.46 -3.39 -12.97
N SER A 673 -12.48 -2.10 -13.28
CA SER A 673 -13.34 -1.08 -12.65
C SER A 673 -14.47 -0.66 -13.59
N TYR A 674 -15.18 -1.62 -14.20
CA TYR A 674 -16.24 -1.35 -15.17
C TYR A 674 -17.50 -0.68 -14.55
N GLY A 675 -17.56 -0.54 -13.22
CA GLY A 675 -18.66 0.13 -12.52
C GLY A 675 -19.90 -0.75 -12.34
N ILE A 676 -19.88 -1.97 -12.88
CA ILE A 676 -20.87 -3.03 -12.62
C ILE A 676 -20.16 -4.13 -11.83
N SER A 677 -20.65 -4.43 -10.62
CA SER A 677 -20.05 -5.43 -9.73
C SER A 677 -20.08 -6.83 -10.37
N GLY A 678 -18.98 -7.58 -10.27
CA GLY A 678 -18.86 -8.92 -10.85
C GLY A 678 -18.47 -8.94 -12.33
N PHE A 679 -18.08 -7.79 -12.90
CA PHE A 679 -17.78 -7.63 -14.31
C PHE A 679 -16.57 -6.74 -14.57
N GLU A 680 -15.82 -7.10 -15.61
CA GLU A 680 -14.81 -6.28 -16.26
C GLU A 680 -15.19 -6.04 -17.73
N THR A 681 -14.60 -5.00 -18.34
CA THR A 681 -14.68 -4.85 -19.81
C THR A 681 -13.42 -5.31 -20.49
N VAL A 682 -13.59 -5.98 -21.63
CA VAL A 682 -12.53 -6.31 -22.57
C VAL A 682 -12.72 -5.47 -23.83
N THR A 683 -11.67 -4.77 -24.24
CA THR A 683 -11.65 -3.98 -25.47
C THR A 683 -10.85 -4.72 -26.54
N ASN A 684 -11.52 -5.13 -27.60
CA ASN A 684 -10.90 -5.68 -28.80
C ASN A 684 -10.80 -4.59 -29.87
N ARG A 685 -9.74 -4.60 -30.68
CA ARG A 685 -9.66 -3.82 -31.91
C ARG A 685 -9.47 -4.72 -33.13
N VAL A 686 -10.02 -4.28 -34.26
CA VAL A 686 -9.93 -4.96 -35.56
C VAL A 686 -9.52 -3.94 -36.62
N PRO A 687 -8.54 -4.24 -37.49
CA PRO A 687 -8.10 -3.31 -38.52
C PRO A 687 -9.15 -3.21 -39.65
N THR A 688 -9.56 -1.98 -39.96
CA THR A 688 -10.56 -1.71 -41.03
C THR A 688 -9.95 -1.55 -42.42
N ASP A 689 -8.63 -1.53 -42.53
CA ASP A 689 -7.90 -1.33 -43.79
C ASP A 689 -7.43 -2.64 -44.45
N VAL A 690 -7.61 -3.78 -43.78
CA VAL A 690 -7.19 -5.11 -44.28
C VAL A 690 -8.27 -5.76 -45.14
N LEU A 691 -9.52 -5.78 -44.67
CA LEU A 691 -10.66 -6.40 -45.36
C LEU A 691 -11.72 -5.33 -45.68
N GLY A 692 -12.41 -5.48 -46.82
CA GLY A 692 -13.41 -4.51 -47.27
C GLY A 692 -14.72 -4.51 -46.48
N GLU A 693 -15.02 -5.61 -45.80
CA GLU A 693 -16.15 -5.78 -44.89
C GLU A 693 -15.82 -6.86 -43.87
N GLN A 694 -16.26 -6.68 -42.63
CA GLN A 694 -16.13 -7.63 -41.53
C GLN A 694 -17.36 -7.55 -40.61
N PHE A 695 -17.75 -8.69 -40.08
CA PHE A 695 -18.78 -8.87 -39.08
C PHE A 695 -18.14 -9.44 -37.83
N LEU A 696 -18.62 -9.02 -36.66
CA LEU A 696 -18.11 -9.44 -35.37
C LEU A 696 -19.23 -10.06 -34.55
N LYS A 697 -18.89 -11.09 -33.78
CA LYS A 697 -19.77 -11.64 -32.73
C LYS A 697 -18.94 -11.91 -31.47
N LEU A 698 -19.58 -11.77 -30.32
CA LEU A 698 -19.08 -12.34 -29.07
C LEU A 698 -19.58 -13.78 -28.98
N GLU A 699 -18.67 -14.71 -28.72
CA GLU A 699 -18.97 -16.10 -28.42
C GLU A 699 -18.61 -16.39 -26.97
N VAL A 700 -19.57 -16.93 -26.23
CA VAL A 700 -19.40 -17.42 -24.86
C VAL A 700 -19.46 -18.94 -24.89
N GLU A 701 -18.45 -19.59 -24.34
CA GLU A 701 -18.39 -21.04 -24.17
C GLU A 701 -18.40 -21.39 -22.68
N SER A 702 -19.04 -22.50 -22.33
CA SER A 702 -18.88 -23.12 -21.02
C SER A 702 -17.85 -24.26 -21.07
N SER A 703 -17.16 -24.51 -19.96
CA SER A 703 -16.17 -25.58 -19.82
C SER A 703 -16.65 -26.76 -18.97
N PHE A 704 -17.96 -26.83 -18.66
CA PHE A 704 -18.54 -27.76 -17.69
C PHE A 704 -19.61 -28.69 -18.25
#